data_AF-A0A936LT65-F1
#
_entry.id   AF-A0A936LT65-F1
#
_cell.length_a   1.000
_cell.length_b   1.000
_cell.length_c   1.000
_cell.angle_alpha   90.00
_cell.angle_beta   90.00
_cell.angle_gamma   90.00
#
_symmetry.space_group_name_H-M   'P 1'
#
loop_
_entity.id
_entity.type
_entity.pdbx_description
1 polymer ?
#
loop_
_entity_poly.entity_id
_entity_poly.type
_entity_poly.pdbx_seq_one_letter_code
_entity_poly.pdbx_strand_id
1 'polypeptide(L)'
;MNLHLPTRICADLDRALRREWLVTNGIGGFAAGTVAGALTRRYHGLLIAALSPPLGRTLLAVKLDDTIETGGRRYPLYTNVWQTGVETPAGAQWISRFDLRSGVPTWTYEAGRARLVKRIWMEHGRNATYVQYVLEKRAAPVVLAARLLVNDRDYHSLTHGVQRDLQLHSEAERLEVFSAASGNRLVARFAGGGKRAHWKLLYSTCRGFQLSLEAARGLDHLEDHWIVGSCELPLEPDAPITFVLSTAEHADVDERGALARHEKRARGLLRTWSTSSGSRTAGAPATVSQLVLAADQFIVARPLPDEPDGRTVLAGYPWFTDWGRDTMIALPGLALVTGRHDVARQVLLTWARFVSQGIIPNRFPDAGAGPEYHTADATLWFLWAIDQYFRATRDVETLEALWPTMREIVDWHRRGTYHRIHVADDGLLYAGEPGVNLTWMDVKIGDRVVTPRIGKPIELSALWHDACWNLARLADALDQPGDEYARLAIRCRDSFHRFWNERQWCCFDVLDGPHGHEDLCRPNQVFAVSLTHSPLSRDHQLAVVRSCEQRLATWFGLRSLAPFQPHYHPRYAGGPLERDEAYHQGTAWGWLLGPYVLADFRVHKDRVRARRLLAPMLGSLYTQAIGQLAEVFDGDEPHTAAGCFAQAWSVAETLRAWHVTQGGLPHRVTEPRCEEVVASA
;
A
#
# COMPACT_ATOMS: atom_id res chain seq x y z
N MET A 1 17.34 3.56 13.23
CA MET A 1 16.37 2.60 13.79
C MET A 1 16.11 1.60 12.69
N ASN A 2 16.28 0.30 12.98
CA ASN A 2 16.50 -0.69 11.94
C ASN A 2 15.65 -1.93 12.20
N LEU A 3 14.98 -2.45 11.18
CA LEU A 3 14.55 -3.84 11.19
C LEU A 3 15.75 -4.70 10.80
N HIS A 4 15.95 -5.82 11.49
CA HIS A 4 17.13 -6.66 11.35
C HIS A 4 16.72 -8.11 11.12
N LEU A 5 17.34 -8.74 10.11
CA LEU A 5 17.27 -10.17 9.88
C LEU A 5 18.67 -10.79 10.11
N PRO A 6 18.76 -11.82 10.98
CA PRO A 6 20.00 -12.50 11.27
C PRO A 6 20.41 -13.48 10.15
N THR A 7 21.68 -13.91 10.18
CA THR A 7 22.27 -14.85 9.22
C THR A 7 21.44 -16.10 8.98
N ARG A 8 20.88 -16.70 10.04
CA ARG A 8 20.02 -17.91 9.93
C ARG A 8 18.74 -17.74 9.11
N ILE A 9 18.35 -16.50 8.81
CA ILE A 9 17.24 -16.18 7.90
C ILE A 9 17.79 -15.83 6.53
N CYS A 10 18.86 -15.02 6.46
CA CYS A 10 19.39 -14.52 5.20
C CYS A 10 20.12 -15.58 4.36
N ALA A 11 20.85 -16.49 5.00
CA ALA A 11 21.60 -17.56 4.34
C ALA A 11 20.77 -18.83 4.05
N ASP A 12 19.55 -18.90 4.60
CA ASP A 12 18.55 -19.92 4.23
C ASP A 12 17.78 -19.38 3.03
N LEU A 13 18.03 -19.97 1.85
CA LEU A 13 17.52 -19.44 0.59
C LEU A 13 15.99 -19.37 0.58
N ASP A 14 15.31 -20.42 1.02
CA ASP A 14 13.86 -20.49 1.10
C ASP A 14 13.27 -19.35 1.95
N ARG A 15 13.89 -19.08 3.11
CA ARG A 15 13.47 -17.99 4.00
C ARG A 15 13.79 -16.62 3.39
N ALA A 16 14.90 -16.48 2.69
CA ALA A 16 15.30 -15.23 2.06
C ALA A 16 14.49 -14.91 0.78
N LEU A 17 14.07 -15.93 0.02
CA LEU A 17 13.21 -15.81 -1.16
C LEU A 17 11.78 -15.36 -0.79
N ARG A 18 11.28 -15.82 0.35
CA ARG A 18 9.95 -15.40 0.86
C ARG A 18 9.94 -13.98 1.43
N ARG A 19 11.09 -13.32 1.51
CA ARG A 19 11.23 -11.98 2.08
C ARG A 19 11.52 -10.96 1.00
N GLU A 20 10.61 -10.03 0.81
CA GLU A 20 10.70 -8.95 -0.18
C GLU A 20 11.16 -7.64 0.49
N TRP A 21 11.67 -6.69 -0.31
CA TRP A 21 11.96 -5.32 0.09
C TRP A 21 11.41 -4.34 -0.96
N LEU A 22 11.13 -3.11 -0.53
CA LEU A 22 10.56 -2.05 -1.37
C LEU A 22 11.19 -0.69 -1.05
N VAL A 23 11.59 0.04 -2.09
CA VAL A 23 11.89 1.47 -2.04
C VAL A 23 11.09 2.18 -3.13
N THR A 24 10.62 3.40 -2.86
CA THR A 24 9.77 4.17 -3.78
C THR A 24 10.31 5.59 -3.94
N ASN A 25 9.93 6.26 -5.02
CA ASN A 25 10.43 7.60 -5.34
C ASN A 25 9.39 8.73 -5.17
N GLY A 26 8.17 8.43 -4.72
CA GLY A 26 7.12 9.45 -4.53
C GLY A 26 6.49 10.00 -5.80
N ILE A 27 6.77 9.40 -6.96
CA ILE A 27 6.10 9.69 -8.24
C ILE A 27 5.52 8.43 -8.89
N GLY A 28 5.35 7.36 -8.10
CA GLY A 28 4.83 6.06 -8.53
C GLY A 28 5.89 5.05 -9.00
N GLY A 29 7.13 5.48 -9.20
CA GLY A 29 8.25 4.60 -9.51
C GLY A 29 8.79 3.90 -8.25
N PHE A 30 9.31 2.69 -8.43
CA PHE A 30 9.81 1.88 -7.33
C PHE A 30 10.94 0.92 -7.73
N ALA A 31 11.63 0.39 -6.73
CA ALA A 31 12.50 -0.76 -6.83
C ALA A 31 12.13 -1.77 -5.76
N ALA A 32 12.13 -3.05 -6.14
CA ALA A 32 11.74 -4.15 -5.27
C ALA A 32 12.45 -5.44 -5.65
N GLY A 33 12.57 -6.35 -4.70
CA GLY A 33 13.17 -7.67 -4.91
C GLY A 33 13.13 -8.51 -3.64
N THR A 34 13.73 -9.69 -3.70
CA THR A 34 13.89 -10.54 -2.51
C THR A 34 15.16 -10.20 -1.72
N VAL A 35 15.20 -10.58 -0.44
CA VAL A 35 16.43 -10.53 0.38
C VAL A 35 17.52 -11.41 -0.23
N ALA A 36 17.16 -12.54 -0.84
CA ALA A 36 18.08 -13.44 -1.55
C ALA A 36 18.69 -12.84 -2.83
N GLY A 37 18.13 -11.73 -3.33
CA GLY A 37 18.53 -11.11 -4.60
C GLY A 37 18.03 -11.85 -5.85
N ALA A 38 17.23 -12.90 -5.72
CA ALA A 38 16.58 -13.57 -6.83
C ALA A 38 15.27 -12.87 -7.22
N LEU A 39 14.92 -12.94 -8.50
CA LEU A 39 13.64 -12.50 -9.03
C LEU A 39 12.61 -13.60 -8.78
N THR A 40 11.50 -13.28 -8.13
CA THR A 40 10.38 -14.23 -7.93
C THR A 40 9.06 -13.69 -8.48
N ARG A 41 9.01 -12.41 -8.84
CA ARG A 41 7.87 -11.72 -9.44
C ARG A 41 8.26 -10.94 -10.67
N ARG A 42 7.30 -10.69 -11.56
CA ARG A 42 7.46 -9.76 -12.70
C ARG A 42 7.63 -8.30 -12.28
N TYR A 43 7.42 -8.02 -11.00
CA TYR A 43 7.50 -6.70 -10.38
C TYR A 43 8.81 -6.48 -9.60
N HIS A 44 9.78 -7.38 -9.76
CA HIS A 44 11.11 -7.21 -9.18
C HIS A 44 12.03 -6.51 -10.18
N GLY A 45 12.76 -5.51 -9.69
CA GLY A 45 13.59 -4.66 -10.52
C GLY A 45 14.29 -3.58 -9.70
N LEU A 46 15.44 -3.12 -10.18
CA LEU A 46 16.15 -1.97 -9.62
C LEU A 46 15.56 -0.64 -10.09
N LEU A 47 14.84 -0.59 -11.21
CA LEU A 47 14.10 0.61 -11.62
C LEU A 47 12.86 0.22 -12.42
N ILE A 48 11.71 0.27 -11.75
CA ILE A 48 10.40 0.33 -12.37
C ILE A 48 9.99 1.81 -12.39
N ALA A 49 10.22 2.46 -13.52
CA ALA A 49 10.07 3.90 -13.68
C ALA A 49 8.62 4.26 -13.99
N ALA A 50 8.05 5.22 -13.26
CA ALA A 50 6.78 5.83 -13.63
C ALA A 50 7.05 6.91 -14.68
N LEU A 51 6.81 6.59 -15.96
CA LEU A 51 7.09 7.49 -17.08
C LEU A 51 5.99 8.53 -17.31
N SER A 52 4.83 8.36 -16.68
CA SER A 52 3.75 9.34 -16.66
C SER A 52 3.17 9.44 -15.25
N PRO A 53 3.92 10.02 -14.28
CA PRO A 53 3.60 9.95 -12.86
C PRO A 53 2.12 10.24 -12.51
N PRO A 54 1.48 9.40 -11.66
CA PRO A 54 2.04 8.20 -11.03
C PRO A 54 1.94 6.91 -11.87
N LEU A 55 1.55 7.01 -13.13
CA LEU A 55 1.26 5.90 -14.06
C LEU A 55 2.42 5.62 -15.03
N GLY A 56 2.20 4.73 -16.00
CA GLY A 56 3.17 4.39 -17.05
C GLY A 56 4.40 3.66 -16.50
N ARG A 57 4.18 2.75 -15.54
CA ARG A 57 5.25 2.02 -14.86
C ARG A 57 5.93 1.01 -15.80
N THR A 58 7.22 1.22 -16.03
CA THR A 58 8.02 0.44 -17.00
C THR A 58 9.25 -0.13 -16.31
N LEU A 59 9.50 -1.45 -16.45
CA LEU A 59 10.73 -2.06 -15.97
C LEU A 59 11.88 -1.73 -16.93
N LEU A 60 12.83 -0.90 -16.47
CA LEU A 60 13.98 -0.46 -17.25
C LEU A 60 15.29 -1.11 -16.78
N ALA A 61 15.51 -1.14 -15.47
CA ALA A 61 16.68 -1.80 -14.89
C ALA A 61 16.24 -2.97 -14.01
N VAL A 62 16.66 -4.17 -14.38
CA VAL A 62 16.25 -5.41 -13.72
C VAL A 62 17.14 -5.65 -12.50
N LYS A 63 18.43 -5.91 -12.74
CA LYS A 63 19.41 -6.27 -11.71
C LYS A 63 20.80 -5.79 -12.08
N LEU A 64 21.64 -5.70 -11.07
CA LEU A 64 23.09 -5.73 -11.21
C LEU A 64 23.54 -7.10 -10.73
N ASP A 65 24.12 -7.90 -11.62
CA ASP A 65 24.75 -9.17 -11.28
C ASP A 65 26.16 -8.86 -10.77
N ASP A 66 26.27 -8.62 -9.47
CA ASP A 66 27.50 -8.22 -8.78
C ASP A 66 28.33 -9.40 -8.25
N THR A 67 29.65 -9.31 -8.43
CA THR A 67 30.63 -10.32 -8.02
C THR A 67 31.83 -9.63 -7.40
N ILE A 68 32.32 -10.14 -6.28
CA ILE A 68 33.62 -9.68 -5.75
C ILE A 68 34.72 -10.68 -6.08
N GLU A 69 35.89 -10.16 -6.43
CA GLU A 69 37.10 -10.95 -6.63
C GLU A 69 38.13 -10.61 -5.54
N THR A 70 38.56 -11.63 -4.80
CA THR A 70 39.54 -11.51 -3.72
C THR A 70 40.31 -12.82 -3.56
N GLY A 71 41.62 -12.72 -3.32
CA GLY A 71 42.49 -13.90 -3.18
C GLY A 71 42.48 -14.82 -4.42
N GLY A 72 42.35 -14.25 -5.62
CA GLY A 72 42.30 -14.99 -6.88
C GLY A 72 41.02 -15.82 -7.10
N ARG A 73 39.97 -15.58 -6.30
CA ARG A 73 38.67 -16.27 -6.42
C ARG A 73 37.54 -15.26 -6.60
N ARG A 74 36.52 -15.67 -7.36
CA ARG A 74 35.30 -14.89 -7.61
C ARG A 74 34.15 -15.39 -6.76
N TYR A 75 33.43 -14.47 -6.13
CA TYR A 75 32.28 -14.72 -5.27
C TYR A 75 31.06 -13.95 -5.80
N PRO A 76 30.16 -14.59 -6.56
CA PRO A 76 28.91 -13.98 -6.99
C PRO A 76 28.05 -13.65 -5.77
N LEU A 77 27.56 -12.41 -5.70
CA LEU A 77 26.74 -11.93 -4.59
C LEU A 77 25.24 -11.90 -4.93
N TYR A 78 24.88 -12.23 -6.17
CA TYR A 78 23.50 -12.36 -6.63
C TYR A 78 23.06 -13.82 -6.67
N THR A 79 21.74 -14.01 -6.59
CA THR A 79 21.10 -15.31 -6.76
C THR A 79 20.17 -15.28 -7.96
N ASN A 80 20.19 -16.33 -8.79
CA ASN A 80 19.19 -16.56 -9.84
C ASN A 80 18.59 -17.96 -9.68
N VAL A 81 17.30 -18.07 -10.01
CA VAL A 81 16.59 -19.35 -10.10
C VAL A 81 16.16 -19.51 -11.54
N TRP A 82 16.62 -20.57 -12.19
CA TRP A 82 16.34 -20.82 -13.61
C TRP A 82 15.12 -21.72 -13.78
N GLN A 83 14.58 -21.76 -15.00
CA GLN A 83 13.50 -22.66 -15.42
C GLN A 83 13.75 -24.13 -15.07
N THR A 84 15.02 -24.55 -15.01
CA THR A 84 15.42 -25.90 -14.60
C THR A 84 15.26 -26.18 -13.10
N GLY A 85 14.88 -25.16 -12.31
CA GLY A 85 14.91 -25.17 -10.85
C GLY A 85 16.31 -25.00 -10.25
N VAL A 86 17.35 -24.90 -11.08
CA VAL A 86 18.72 -24.74 -10.60
C VAL A 86 18.92 -23.34 -10.03
N GLU A 87 19.49 -23.29 -8.82
CA GLU A 87 19.85 -22.07 -8.12
C GLU A 87 21.32 -21.75 -8.40
N THR A 88 21.58 -20.92 -9.40
CA THR A 88 22.95 -20.54 -9.72
C THR A 88 23.04 -19.18 -10.41
N PRO A 89 23.99 -18.31 -10.04
CA PRO A 89 24.84 -18.40 -8.86
C PRO A 89 24.03 -18.38 -7.56
N ALA A 90 24.60 -18.91 -6.47
CA ALA A 90 23.95 -19.02 -5.16
C ALA A 90 24.48 -17.94 -4.20
N GLY A 91 24.28 -16.66 -4.53
CA GLY A 91 24.84 -15.54 -3.77
C GLY A 91 24.26 -15.36 -2.37
N ALA A 92 23.04 -15.84 -2.12
CA ALA A 92 22.37 -15.73 -0.83
C ALA A 92 23.16 -16.34 0.34
N GLN A 93 23.97 -17.37 0.08
CA GLN A 93 24.81 -18.02 1.09
C GLN A 93 25.83 -17.07 1.74
N TRP A 94 26.19 -15.98 1.04
CA TRP A 94 27.15 -14.98 1.52
C TRP A 94 26.49 -13.90 2.38
N ILE A 95 25.15 -13.84 2.45
CA ILE A 95 24.44 -12.79 3.18
C ILE A 95 24.49 -13.12 4.68
N SER A 96 25.39 -12.45 5.41
CA SER A 96 25.46 -12.60 6.86
C SER A 96 24.37 -11.79 7.58
N ARG A 97 23.85 -10.73 6.95
CA ARG A 97 22.85 -9.85 7.57
C ARG A 97 22.07 -9.03 6.54
N PHE A 98 20.78 -8.83 6.81
CA PHE A 98 19.95 -7.83 6.13
C PHE A 98 19.39 -6.84 7.16
N ASP A 99 19.44 -5.55 6.85
CA ASP A 99 18.80 -4.50 7.62
C ASP A 99 17.93 -3.62 6.72
N LEU A 100 16.81 -3.15 7.25
CA LEU A 100 16.11 -1.99 6.71
C LEU A 100 16.50 -0.77 7.55
N ARG A 101 17.40 0.06 7.04
CA ARG A 101 17.96 1.22 7.77
C ARG A 101 17.29 2.49 7.29
N SER A 102 16.33 3.02 8.07
CA SER A 102 15.56 4.20 7.66
C SER A 102 14.92 4.03 6.27
N GLY A 103 14.34 2.85 6.01
CA GLY A 103 13.78 2.49 4.70
C GLY A 103 14.79 2.08 3.63
N VAL A 104 16.10 2.10 3.89
CA VAL A 104 17.14 1.66 2.94
C VAL A 104 17.45 0.16 3.16
N PRO A 105 17.06 -0.75 2.24
CA PRO A 105 17.50 -2.13 2.30
C PRO A 105 19.03 -2.21 2.20
N THR A 106 19.63 -2.88 3.17
CA THR A 106 21.07 -2.94 3.37
C THR A 106 21.50 -4.38 3.64
N TRP A 107 22.36 -4.92 2.79
CA TRP A 107 22.96 -6.24 2.94
C TRP A 107 24.36 -6.12 3.50
N THR A 108 24.74 -7.05 4.37
CA THR A 108 26.15 -7.33 4.68
C THR A 108 26.49 -8.71 4.14
N TYR A 109 27.52 -8.77 3.31
CA TYR A 109 28.06 -9.99 2.74
C TYR A 109 29.37 -10.36 3.41
N GLU A 110 29.58 -11.64 3.66
CA GLU A 110 30.84 -12.24 4.09
C GLU A 110 31.24 -13.28 3.06
N ALA A 111 32.20 -12.94 2.19
CA ALA A 111 32.65 -13.82 1.12
C ALA A 111 34.19 -13.80 1.04
N GLY A 112 34.79 -14.99 1.19
CA GLY A 112 36.23 -15.11 1.40
C GLY A 112 36.66 -14.40 2.70
N ARG A 113 37.60 -13.46 2.60
CA ARG A 113 38.04 -12.58 3.71
C ARG A 113 37.43 -11.18 3.64
N ALA A 114 36.56 -10.91 2.68
CA ALA A 114 35.96 -9.61 2.47
C ALA A 114 34.61 -9.51 3.18
N ARG A 115 34.40 -8.37 3.86
CA ARG A 115 33.10 -7.96 4.40
C ARG A 115 32.60 -6.74 3.64
N LEU A 116 31.51 -6.91 2.90
CA LEU A 116 30.96 -5.90 1.99
C LEU A 116 29.56 -5.48 2.44
N VAL A 117 29.26 -4.19 2.36
CA VAL A 117 27.91 -3.66 2.58
C VAL A 117 27.32 -3.17 1.26
N LYS A 118 26.15 -3.67 0.89
CA LYS A 118 25.35 -3.20 -0.26
C LYS A 118 24.14 -2.41 0.23
N ARG A 119 23.81 -1.29 -0.40
CA ARG A 119 22.62 -0.46 -0.08
C ARG A 119 21.88 -0.10 -1.35
N ILE A 120 20.55 -0.05 -1.29
CA ILE A 120 19.71 0.37 -2.41
C ILE A 120 18.71 1.43 -1.94
N TRP A 121 18.61 2.56 -2.65
CA TRP A 121 17.60 3.60 -2.39
C TRP A 121 17.24 4.32 -3.69
N MET A 122 16.13 5.07 -3.67
CA MET A 122 15.72 5.93 -4.80
C MET A 122 15.78 7.39 -4.40
N GLU A 123 16.08 8.27 -5.36
CA GLU A 123 15.93 9.72 -5.16
C GLU A 123 14.45 10.10 -5.21
N HIS A 124 13.99 10.88 -4.24
CA HIS A 124 12.60 11.32 -4.19
C HIS A 124 12.30 12.31 -5.32
N GLY A 125 11.17 12.14 -5.99
CA GLY A 125 10.76 12.94 -7.14
C GLY A 125 11.42 12.54 -8.46
N ARG A 126 12.26 11.48 -8.50
CA ARG A 126 13.01 11.10 -9.70
C ARG A 126 12.98 9.60 -9.96
N ASN A 127 12.91 9.21 -11.22
CA ASN A 127 13.17 7.83 -11.64
C ASN A 127 14.67 7.55 -11.62
N ALA A 128 15.26 7.51 -10.42
CA ALA A 128 16.68 7.26 -10.20
C ALA A 128 16.89 6.35 -8.99
N THR A 129 17.54 5.20 -9.21
CA THR A 129 17.92 4.23 -8.18
C THR A 129 19.43 4.22 -8.00
N TYR A 130 19.86 4.23 -6.75
CA TYR A 130 21.25 4.15 -6.34
C TYR A 130 21.54 2.77 -5.74
N VAL A 131 22.64 2.15 -6.17
CA VAL A 131 23.15 0.88 -5.61
C VAL A 131 24.59 1.11 -5.17
N GLN A 132 24.83 1.13 -3.87
CA GLN A 132 26.14 1.42 -3.28
C GLN A 132 26.78 0.18 -2.66
N TYR A 133 28.09 0.05 -2.87
CA TYR A 133 28.95 -0.97 -2.30
C TYR A 133 30.03 -0.30 -1.44
N VAL A 134 30.18 -0.76 -0.20
CA VAL A 134 31.17 -0.26 0.75
C VAL A 134 31.95 -1.44 1.32
N LEU A 135 33.26 -1.42 1.14
CA LEU A 135 34.16 -2.38 1.77
C LEU A 135 34.53 -1.92 3.18
N GLU A 136 34.54 -2.84 4.15
CA GLU A 136 34.89 -2.51 5.54
C GLU A 136 36.35 -2.03 5.69
N LYS A 137 36.58 -1.07 6.60
CA LYS A 137 37.86 -0.34 6.79
C LYS A 137 39.12 -1.20 6.88
N ARG A 138 39.00 -2.42 7.41
CA ARG A 138 40.14 -3.32 7.68
C ARG A 138 40.28 -4.46 6.67
N ALA A 139 39.46 -4.47 5.62
CA ALA A 139 39.54 -5.48 4.59
C ALA A 139 40.68 -5.18 3.61
N ALA A 140 41.23 -6.22 2.97
CA ALA A 140 42.09 -6.04 1.81
C ALA A 140 41.24 -5.55 0.61
N PRO A 141 41.80 -4.72 -0.29
CA PRO A 141 41.11 -4.28 -1.50
C PRO A 141 40.59 -5.46 -2.33
N VAL A 142 39.46 -5.25 -2.99
CA VAL A 142 38.81 -6.26 -3.84
C VAL A 142 38.47 -5.67 -5.20
N VAL A 143 38.19 -6.51 -6.19
CA VAL A 143 37.58 -6.04 -7.45
C VAL A 143 36.08 -6.33 -7.39
N LEU A 144 35.26 -5.30 -7.61
CA LEU A 144 33.83 -5.42 -7.82
C LEU A 144 33.54 -5.50 -9.32
N ALA A 145 33.11 -6.66 -9.79
CA ALA A 145 32.59 -6.84 -11.13
C ALA A 145 31.06 -6.71 -11.12
N ALA A 146 30.48 -5.98 -12.07
CA ALA A 146 29.04 -5.83 -12.21
C ALA A 146 28.60 -6.03 -13.67
N ARG A 147 27.46 -6.69 -13.86
CA ARG A 147 26.76 -6.78 -15.16
C ARG A 147 25.37 -6.19 -15.02
N LEU A 148 25.00 -5.27 -15.90
CA LEU A 148 23.69 -4.63 -15.89
C LEU A 148 22.70 -5.43 -16.74
N LEU A 149 21.64 -5.90 -16.09
CA LEU A 149 20.49 -6.51 -16.73
C LEU A 149 19.37 -5.47 -16.90
N VAL A 150 18.84 -5.35 -18.11
CA VAL A 150 17.79 -4.40 -18.47
C VAL A 150 16.60 -5.09 -19.12
N ASN A 151 15.49 -4.37 -19.14
CA ASN A 151 14.30 -4.68 -19.90
C ASN A 151 13.68 -3.37 -20.41
N ASP A 152 12.67 -3.43 -21.25
CA ASP A 152 11.84 -2.29 -21.61
C ASP A 152 10.41 -2.77 -21.84
N ARG A 153 9.69 -2.96 -20.74
CA ARG A 153 8.34 -3.52 -20.76
C ARG A 153 7.42 -2.89 -19.72
N ASP A 154 6.13 -2.95 -20.00
CA ASP A 154 5.09 -2.69 -19.01
C ASP A 154 5.28 -3.62 -17.80
N TYR A 155 5.11 -3.06 -16.61
CA TYR A 155 5.36 -3.76 -15.36
C TYR A 155 4.40 -4.93 -15.08
N HIS A 156 3.22 -4.99 -15.71
CA HIS A 156 2.31 -6.15 -15.66
C HIS A 156 2.62 -7.22 -16.69
N SER A 157 3.43 -6.93 -17.71
CA SER A 157 3.80 -7.88 -18.77
C SER A 157 5.08 -8.67 -18.46
N LEU A 158 5.39 -9.65 -19.31
CA LEU A 158 6.65 -10.40 -19.29
C LEU A 158 7.30 -10.36 -20.67
N THR A 159 8.62 -10.48 -20.67
CA THR A 159 9.43 -10.52 -21.88
C THR A 159 9.82 -11.96 -22.21
N HIS A 160 9.59 -12.35 -23.46
CA HIS A 160 10.02 -13.64 -24.01
C HIS A 160 10.88 -13.43 -25.26
N GLY A 161 12.00 -14.12 -25.34
CA GLY A 161 12.89 -14.06 -26.49
C GLY A 161 13.76 -12.81 -26.54
N VAL A 162 14.14 -12.40 -27.76
CA VAL A 162 15.12 -11.32 -27.98
C VAL A 162 14.40 -10.09 -28.53
N GLN A 163 14.41 -9.00 -27.76
CA GLN A 163 14.06 -7.66 -28.25
C GLN A 163 15.26 -7.13 -29.03
N ARG A 164 15.02 -6.70 -30.28
CA ARG A 164 16.09 -6.44 -31.25
C ARG A 164 16.47 -4.97 -31.41
N ASP A 165 15.85 -4.06 -30.65
CA ASP A 165 15.88 -2.62 -30.95
C ASP A 165 16.50 -1.75 -29.84
N LEU A 166 17.38 -2.33 -29.00
CA LEU A 166 18.15 -1.57 -28.01
C LEU A 166 19.42 -0.98 -28.61
N GLN A 167 19.53 0.35 -28.56
CA GLN A 167 20.72 1.11 -28.93
C GLN A 167 21.55 1.38 -27.68
N LEU A 168 22.81 0.97 -27.70
CA LEU A 168 23.72 1.13 -26.57
C LEU A 168 24.82 2.14 -26.90
N HIS A 169 25.03 3.08 -26.00
CA HIS A 169 26.14 4.01 -26.06
C HIS A 169 26.89 4.01 -24.73
N SER A 170 28.21 3.94 -24.78
CA SER A 170 29.05 3.99 -23.58
C SER A 170 30.14 5.02 -23.74
N GLU A 171 30.30 5.86 -22.72
CA GLU A 171 31.35 6.85 -22.62
C GLU A 171 31.83 6.90 -21.16
N ALA A 172 33.10 6.53 -20.93
CA ALA A 172 33.69 6.45 -19.59
C ALA A 172 32.79 5.70 -18.58
N GLU A 173 32.37 6.36 -17.50
CA GLU A 173 31.53 5.80 -16.44
C GLU A 173 30.04 5.73 -16.78
N ARG A 174 29.62 6.22 -17.96
CA ARG A 174 28.22 6.27 -18.40
C ARG A 174 27.94 5.21 -19.47
N LEU A 175 26.81 4.52 -19.28
CA LEU A 175 26.16 3.64 -20.24
C LEU A 175 24.73 4.14 -20.47
N GLU A 176 24.35 4.32 -21.72
CA GLU A 176 23.02 4.69 -22.14
C GLU A 176 22.40 3.55 -22.96
N VAL A 177 21.15 3.24 -22.63
CA VAL A 177 20.32 2.24 -23.28
C VAL A 177 19.08 2.96 -23.77
N PHE A 178 18.88 2.98 -25.08
CA PHE A 178 17.72 3.60 -25.71
C PHE A 178 16.94 2.54 -26.48
N SER A 179 15.63 2.50 -26.29
CA SER A 179 14.73 1.64 -27.05
C SER A 179 14.05 2.44 -28.14
N ALA A 180 14.38 2.15 -29.40
CA ALA A 180 13.76 2.87 -30.52
C ALA A 180 12.25 2.58 -30.64
N ALA A 181 11.80 1.42 -30.16
CA ALA A 181 10.40 1.00 -30.25
C ALA A 181 9.48 1.78 -29.30
N SER A 182 9.93 2.03 -28.06
CA SER A 182 9.14 2.74 -27.04
C SER A 182 9.52 4.22 -26.89
N GLY A 183 10.73 4.60 -27.33
CA GLY A 183 11.33 5.90 -27.02
C GLY A 183 11.91 5.99 -25.61
N ASN A 184 11.87 4.90 -24.83
CA ASN A 184 12.35 4.88 -23.45
C ASN A 184 13.87 4.88 -23.38
N ARG A 185 14.37 5.48 -22.30
CA ARG A 185 15.81 5.62 -22.03
C ARG A 185 16.14 5.19 -20.61
N LEU A 186 17.23 4.43 -20.49
CA LEU A 186 17.93 4.17 -19.24
C LEU A 186 19.37 4.67 -19.34
N VAL A 187 19.79 5.44 -18.36
CA VAL A 187 21.17 5.88 -18.15
C VAL A 187 21.69 5.21 -16.89
N ALA A 188 22.73 4.40 -17.04
CA ALA A 188 23.50 3.80 -15.97
C ALA A 188 24.84 4.52 -15.82
N ARG A 189 25.16 4.99 -14.62
CA ARG A 189 26.46 5.58 -14.28
C ARG A 189 27.06 4.88 -13.07
N PHE A 190 28.37 4.91 -12.92
CA PHE A 190 29.00 4.59 -11.63
C PHE A 190 29.92 5.73 -11.18
N ALA A 191 30.06 5.87 -9.86
CA ALA A 191 31.05 6.72 -9.20
C ALA A 191 31.96 5.86 -8.32
N GLY A 192 33.25 6.20 -8.26
CA GLY A 192 34.30 5.38 -7.66
C GLY A 192 35.00 4.47 -8.67
N GLY A 193 35.89 3.57 -8.22
CA GLY A 193 36.55 2.59 -9.09
C GLY A 193 37.76 3.09 -9.89
N GLY A 194 38.23 4.31 -9.66
CA GLY A 194 39.47 4.85 -10.26
C GLY A 194 39.31 5.40 -11.69
N LYS A 195 40.35 6.12 -12.17
CA LYS A 195 40.29 6.97 -13.39
C LYS A 195 40.15 6.24 -14.73
N ARG A 196 40.25 4.91 -14.77
CA ARG A 196 40.23 4.10 -16.02
C ARG A 196 39.02 3.16 -16.13
N ALA A 197 38.13 3.20 -15.15
CA ALA A 197 36.92 2.40 -15.16
C ALA A 197 36.00 2.85 -16.30
N HIS A 198 35.48 1.89 -17.06
CA HIS A 198 34.50 2.14 -18.11
C HIS A 198 33.51 0.98 -18.21
N TRP A 199 32.34 1.25 -18.80
CA TRP A 199 31.43 0.19 -19.20
C TRP A 199 31.93 -0.47 -20.48
N LYS A 200 32.03 -1.80 -20.45
CA LYS A 200 32.16 -2.63 -21.65
C LYS A 200 30.76 -3.03 -22.11
N LEU A 201 30.41 -2.62 -23.32
CA LEU A 201 29.14 -3.01 -23.95
C LEU A 201 29.04 -4.53 -24.12
N LEU A 202 27.87 -5.05 -23.82
CA LEU A 202 27.48 -6.44 -24.02
C LEU A 202 26.16 -6.48 -24.80
N TYR A 203 25.95 -7.56 -25.54
CA TYR A 203 24.73 -7.81 -26.30
C TYR A 203 24.32 -9.26 -26.09
N SER A 204 23.97 -9.60 -24.86
CA SER A 204 23.68 -10.98 -24.48
C SER A 204 22.30 -11.08 -23.86
N THR A 205 21.51 -12.04 -24.35
CA THR A 205 20.22 -12.38 -23.73
C THR A 205 20.46 -13.40 -22.63
N CYS A 206 19.87 -13.15 -21.47
CA CYS A 206 19.83 -14.05 -20.34
C CYS A 206 18.40 -14.62 -20.25
N ARG A 207 18.25 -15.94 -20.40
CA ARG A 207 16.93 -16.57 -20.61
C ARG A 207 16.50 -17.47 -19.46
N GLY A 208 15.20 -17.60 -19.31
CA GLY A 208 14.58 -18.60 -18.45
C GLY A 208 14.71 -18.32 -16.96
N PHE A 209 14.52 -17.08 -16.53
CA PHE A 209 14.33 -16.77 -15.11
C PHE A 209 13.01 -17.37 -14.63
N GLN A 210 13.04 -18.09 -13.51
CA GLN A 210 11.86 -18.68 -12.89
C GLN A 210 11.27 -17.74 -11.84
N LEU A 211 10.13 -17.14 -12.15
CA LEU A 211 9.37 -16.27 -11.25
C LEU A 211 8.44 -17.11 -10.38
N SER A 212 8.99 -17.69 -9.31
CA SER A 212 8.28 -18.68 -8.47
C SER A 212 6.95 -18.19 -7.88
N LEU A 213 6.82 -16.90 -7.55
CA LEU A 213 5.56 -16.35 -7.04
C LEU A 213 4.52 -16.12 -8.15
N GLU A 214 4.93 -15.87 -9.40
CA GLU A 214 4.00 -15.86 -10.53
C GLU A 214 3.54 -17.28 -10.89
N ALA A 215 4.45 -18.25 -10.84
CA ALA A 215 4.13 -19.66 -11.07
C ALA A 215 3.11 -20.17 -10.03
N ALA A 216 3.31 -19.87 -8.75
CA ALA A 216 2.37 -20.20 -7.68
C ALA A 216 0.99 -19.52 -7.85
N ARG A 217 0.94 -18.42 -8.60
CA ARG A 217 -0.28 -17.69 -8.95
C ARG A 217 -0.95 -18.21 -10.22
N GLY A 218 -0.45 -19.29 -10.82
CA GLY A 218 -0.95 -19.81 -12.10
C GLY A 218 -0.80 -18.82 -13.26
N LEU A 219 0.17 -17.91 -13.16
CA LEU A 219 0.47 -16.91 -14.19
C LEU A 219 1.67 -17.36 -15.03
N ASP A 220 1.86 -16.68 -16.16
CA ASP A 220 3.13 -16.74 -16.86
C ASP A 220 4.27 -16.31 -15.94
N HIS A 221 5.38 -17.05 -15.98
CA HIS A 221 6.38 -17.04 -14.91
C HIS A 221 7.80 -17.29 -15.39
N LEU A 222 8.00 -17.40 -16.70
CA LEU A 222 9.32 -17.44 -17.30
C LEU A 222 9.60 -16.08 -17.90
N GLU A 223 10.79 -15.55 -17.67
CA GLU A 223 11.17 -14.26 -18.20
C GLU A 223 12.60 -14.26 -18.75
N ASP A 224 12.79 -13.52 -19.84
CA ASP A 224 14.07 -13.24 -20.45
C ASP A 224 14.47 -11.76 -20.24
N HIS A 225 15.78 -11.52 -20.12
CA HIS A 225 16.36 -10.19 -19.90
C HIS A 225 17.63 -9.99 -20.75
N TRP A 226 18.13 -8.75 -20.82
CA TRP A 226 19.35 -8.45 -21.58
C TRP A 226 20.46 -7.93 -20.71
N ILE A 227 21.66 -8.46 -20.91
CA ILE A 227 22.90 -7.94 -20.35
C ILE A 227 23.51 -6.98 -21.36
N VAL A 228 23.53 -5.70 -21.00
CA VAL A 228 23.93 -4.59 -21.90
C VAL A 228 25.28 -3.99 -21.58
N GLY A 229 25.77 -4.21 -20.36
CA GLY A 229 27.03 -3.63 -19.92
C GLY A 229 27.68 -4.42 -18.82
N SER A 230 29.01 -4.35 -18.77
CA SER A 230 29.81 -4.86 -17.67
C SER A 230 30.93 -3.91 -17.28
N CYS A 231 31.34 -3.92 -16.02
CA CYS A 231 32.53 -3.21 -15.56
C CYS A 231 33.22 -4.01 -14.45
N GLU A 232 34.53 -3.78 -14.29
CA GLU A 232 35.34 -4.29 -13.19
C GLU A 232 36.00 -3.10 -12.50
N LEU A 233 35.73 -2.93 -11.21
CA LEU A 233 36.05 -1.72 -10.47
C LEU A 233 36.85 -2.07 -9.21
N PRO A 234 38.06 -1.53 -9.00
CA PRO A 234 38.76 -1.67 -7.72
C PRO A 234 37.95 -0.99 -6.61
N LEU A 235 37.64 -1.77 -5.57
CA LEU A 235 36.93 -1.33 -4.39
C LEU A 235 37.90 -1.31 -3.20
N GLU A 236 38.30 -0.10 -2.82
CA GLU A 236 39.17 0.16 -1.69
C GLU A 236 38.36 0.34 -0.39
N PRO A 237 38.93 0.02 0.78
CA PRO A 237 38.29 0.33 2.06
C PRO A 237 37.95 1.83 2.18
N ASP A 238 36.77 2.15 2.71
CA ASP A 238 36.24 3.53 2.85
C ASP A 238 36.07 4.32 1.53
N ALA A 239 36.28 3.72 0.36
CA ALA A 239 36.03 4.33 -0.95
C ALA A 239 34.83 3.65 -1.63
N PRO A 240 33.58 4.12 -1.39
CA PRO A 240 32.40 3.46 -1.91
C PRO A 240 32.34 3.51 -3.44
N ILE A 241 31.81 2.44 -4.04
CA ILE A 241 31.35 2.45 -5.44
C ILE A 241 29.84 2.59 -5.43
N THR A 242 29.30 3.53 -6.21
CA THR A 242 27.85 3.69 -6.35
C THR A 242 27.44 3.67 -7.81
N PHE A 243 26.48 2.81 -8.14
CA PHE A 243 25.79 2.80 -9.43
C PHE A 243 24.53 3.64 -9.34
N VAL A 244 24.24 4.42 -10.37
CA VAL A 244 23.00 5.21 -10.53
C VAL A 244 22.31 4.75 -11.79
N LEU A 245 21.07 4.31 -11.67
CA LEU A 245 20.20 3.83 -12.75
C LEU A 245 19.06 4.83 -12.88
N SER A 246 18.98 5.57 -13.98
CA SER A 246 18.10 6.74 -14.11
C SER A 246 17.48 6.87 -15.50
N THR A 247 16.32 7.51 -15.61
CA THR A 247 15.76 7.92 -16.91
C THR A 247 16.23 9.31 -17.37
N ALA A 248 16.96 10.04 -16.53
CA ALA A 248 17.44 11.38 -16.85
C ALA A 248 18.69 11.36 -17.74
N GLU A 249 18.68 12.17 -18.80
CA GLU A 249 19.80 12.31 -19.76
C GLU A 249 21.07 12.88 -19.11
N HIS A 250 20.90 13.85 -18.21
CA HIS A 250 21.98 14.39 -17.38
C HIS A 250 21.71 14.07 -15.91
N ALA A 251 22.04 12.84 -15.51
CA ALA A 251 22.05 12.48 -14.10
C ALA A 251 23.34 13.02 -13.45
N ASP A 252 23.23 14.08 -12.64
CA ASP A 252 24.25 14.44 -11.66
C ASP A 252 24.38 13.29 -10.66
N VAL A 253 25.56 12.67 -10.64
CA VAL A 253 25.89 11.60 -9.69
C VAL A 253 26.32 12.27 -8.38
N ASP A 254 25.34 12.86 -7.67
CA ASP A 254 25.53 13.30 -6.29
C ASP A 254 25.15 12.14 -5.35
N GLU A 255 25.96 11.08 -5.32
CA GLU A 255 25.63 9.89 -4.56
C GLU A 255 25.61 10.12 -3.05
N ARG A 256 26.57 10.94 -2.55
CA ARG A 256 26.65 11.29 -1.13
C ARG A 256 25.48 12.18 -0.71
N GLY A 257 25.15 13.19 -1.52
CA GLY A 257 24.02 14.06 -1.25
C GLY A 257 22.69 13.34 -1.40
N ALA A 258 22.52 12.43 -2.36
CA ALA A 258 21.30 11.63 -2.52
C ALA A 258 21.01 10.78 -1.28
N LEU A 259 22.00 10.04 -0.77
CA LEU A 259 21.82 9.27 0.46
C LEU A 259 21.53 10.18 1.66
N ALA A 260 22.26 11.30 1.79
CA ALA A 260 22.04 12.26 2.87
C ALA A 260 20.65 12.90 2.81
N ARG A 261 20.12 13.20 1.61
CA ARG A 261 18.75 13.68 1.39
C ARG A 261 17.72 12.64 1.80
N HIS A 262 17.89 11.38 1.40
CA HIS A 262 17.01 10.28 1.82
C HIS A 262 16.96 10.15 3.34
N GLU A 263 18.12 10.09 3.99
CA GLU A 263 18.18 9.98 5.45
C GLU A 263 17.62 11.22 6.16
N LYS A 264 17.88 12.43 5.63
CA LYS A 264 17.32 13.67 6.14
C LYS A 264 15.80 13.66 6.05
N ARG A 265 15.24 13.18 4.93
CA ARG A 265 13.79 12.99 4.74
C ARG A 265 13.24 12.02 5.76
N ALA A 266 13.81 10.82 5.90
CA ALA A 266 13.37 9.81 6.85
C ALA A 266 13.38 10.33 8.30
N ARG A 267 14.46 11.03 8.72
CA ARG A 267 14.53 11.70 10.02
C ARG A 267 13.50 12.81 10.16
N GLY A 268 13.24 13.56 9.08
CA GLY A 268 12.20 14.59 9.02
C GLY A 268 10.81 14.04 9.28
N LEU A 269 10.43 12.95 8.60
CA LEU A 269 9.14 12.27 8.77
C LEU A 269 8.94 11.81 10.23
N LEU A 270 9.94 11.14 10.80
CA LEU A 270 9.88 10.68 12.19
C LEU A 270 9.82 11.84 13.18
N ARG A 271 10.54 12.95 12.90
CA ARG A 271 10.47 14.16 13.71
C ARG A 271 9.08 14.76 13.66
N THR A 272 8.51 14.97 12.47
CA THR A 272 7.13 15.49 12.29
C THR A 272 6.12 14.63 13.04
N TRP A 273 6.22 13.31 12.94
CA TRP A 273 5.38 12.39 13.69
C TRP A 273 5.55 12.53 15.20
N SER A 274 6.80 12.56 15.70
CA SER A 274 7.07 12.73 17.14
C SER A 274 6.57 14.07 17.69
N THR A 275 6.73 15.16 16.93
CA THR A 275 6.28 16.50 17.34
C THR A 275 4.75 16.59 17.36
N SER A 276 4.06 16.08 16.34
CA SER A 276 2.59 16.10 16.26
C SER A 276 1.93 15.20 17.30
N SER A 277 2.55 14.08 17.63
CA SER A 277 2.02 13.13 18.60
C SER A 277 2.49 13.38 20.04
N GLY A 278 3.50 14.23 20.27
CA GLY A 278 3.99 14.59 21.61
C GLY A 278 4.53 13.40 22.40
N SER A 279 4.26 13.35 23.71
CA SER A 279 4.71 12.25 24.58
C SER A 279 4.14 10.87 24.20
N ARG A 280 3.11 10.80 23.33
CA ARG A 280 2.46 9.55 22.90
C ARG A 280 3.35 8.68 22.01
N THR A 281 4.44 9.22 21.47
CA THR A 281 5.44 8.44 20.72
C THR A 281 6.61 7.99 21.58
N ALA A 282 6.69 8.42 22.85
CA ALA A 282 7.73 8.01 23.77
C ALA A 282 7.63 6.49 24.01
N GLY A 283 8.70 5.76 23.69
CA GLY A 283 8.73 4.29 23.84
C GLY A 283 8.01 3.52 22.73
N ALA A 284 7.64 4.16 21.61
CA ALA A 284 7.12 3.44 20.46
C ALA A 284 8.13 2.39 19.94
N PRO A 285 7.69 1.16 19.63
CA PRO A 285 8.58 0.12 19.13
C PRO A 285 9.09 0.49 17.73
N ALA A 286 10.25 -0.06 17.35
CA ALA A 286 10.87 0.19 16.06
C ALA A 286 9.97 -0.12 14.86
N THR A 287 9.05 -1.09 15.03
CA THR A 287 8.03 -1.46 14.05
C THR A 287 7.06 -0.32 13.74
N VAL A 288 6.63 0.44 14.75
CA VAL A 288 5.71 1.58 14.56
C VAL A 288 6.40 2.73 13.84
N SER A 289 7.64 3.05 14.23
CA SER A 289 8.42 4.04 13.50
C SER A 289 8.72 3.61 12.06
N GLN A 290 8.94 2.31 11.81
CA GLN A 290 9.05 1.80 10.45
C GLN A 290 7.75 1.96 9.67
N LEU A 291 6.58 1.74 10.28
CA LEU A 291 5.30 2.00 9.62
C LEU A 291 5.12 3.49 9.26
N VAL A 292 5.63 4.42 10.06
CA VAL A 292 5.62 5.86 9.70
C VAL A 292 6.43 6.12 8.43
N LEU A 293 7.54 5.41 8.24
CA LEU A 293 8.31 5.48 6.99
C LEU A 293 7.58 4.78 5.84
N ALA A 294 6.96 3.61 6.09
CA ALA A 294 6.15 2.90 5.11
C ALA A 294 4.99 3.75 4.60
N ALA A 295 4.36 4.52 5.49
CA ALA A 295 3.27 5.43 5.15
C ALA A 295 3.67 6.54 4.17
N ASP A 296 4.96 6.89 4.06
CA ASP A 296 5.45 7.83 3.04
C ASP A 296 5.52 7.20 1.65
N GLN A 297 5.68 5.88 1.56
CA GLN A 297 5.95 5.21 0.29
C GLN A 297 4.74 5.20 -0.66
N PHE A 298 3.52 5.34 -0.12
CA PHE A 298 2.25 5.34 -0.86
C PHE A 298 1.80 6.72 -1.33
N ILE A 299 2.33 7.81 -0.75
CA ILE A 299 1.97 9.18 -1.13
C ILE A 299 2.79 9.57 -2.35
N VAL A 300 2.11 9.90 -3.44
CA VAL A 300 2.75 10.23 -4.72
C VAL A 300 2.24 11.54 -5.31
N ALA A 301 3.07 12.16 -6.14
CA ALA A 301 2.66 13.30 -6.94
C ALA A 301 1.61 12.88 -7.99
N ARG A 302 0.58 13.72 -8.13
CA ARG A 302 -0.47 13.64 -9.14
C ARG A 302 -0.71 15.05 -9.70
N PRO A 303 0.22 15.58 -10.51
CA PRO A 303 0.07 16.91 -11.06
C PRO A 303 -1.17 16.97 -11.96
N LEU A 304 -2.01 17.98 -11.76
CA LEU A 304 -3.13 18.33 -12.64
C LEU A 304 -2.81 19.64 -13.37
N PRO A 305 -3.44 19.92 -14.54
CA PRO A 305 -3.21 21.16 -15.27
C PRO A 305 -3.33 22.43 -14.41
N ASP A 306 -4.33 22.45 -13.51
CA ASP A 306 -4.61 23.59 -12.63
C ASP A 306 -4.08 23.39 -11.19
N GLU A 307 -3.49 22.23 -10.88
CA GLU A 307 -2.95 21.88 -9.57
C GLU A 307 -1.63 21.10 -9.74
N PRO A 308 -0.51 21.77 -10.08
CA PRO A 308 0.75 21.09 -10.38
C PRO A 308 1.36 20.36 -9.18
N ASP A 309 0.99 20.76 -7.95
CA ASP A 309 1.43 20.15 -6.71
C ASP A 309 0.45 19.09 -6.16
N GLY A 310 -0.52 18.67 -6.98
CA GLY A 310 -1.53 17.68 -6.61
C GLY A 310 -0.92 16.37 -6.10
N ARG A 311 -1.63 15.71 -5.18
CA ARG A 311 -1.16 14.47 -4.56
C ARG A 311 -2.24 13.41 -4.50
N THR A 312 -1.82 12.16 -4.51
CA THR A 312 -2.70 11.00 -4.36
C THR A 312 -2.02 9.90 -3.55
N VAL A 313 -2.75 8.82 -3.31
CA VAL A 313 -2.27 7.62 -2.63
C VAL A 313 -2.34 6.45 -3.60
N LEU A 314 -1.21 5.78 -3.85
CA LEU A 314 -1.23 4.47 -4.49
C LEU A 314 -1.75 3.44 -3.50
N ALA A 315 -2.76 2.66 -3.89
CA ALA A 315 -3.41 1.69 -3.00
C ALA A 315 -2.43 0.61 -2.51
N GLY A 316 -1.46 0.23 -3.35
CA GLY A 316 -0.27 -0.49 -2.90
C GLY A 316 0.63 -1.00 -4.01
N TYR A 317 1.80 -1.48 -3.59
CA TYR A 317 2.83 -2.02 -4.47
C TYR A 317 2.88 -3.55 -4.43
N PRO A 318 2.95 -4.21 -5.59
CA PRO A 318 3.38 -3.58 -6.84
C PRO A 318 2.27 -3.24 -7.82
N TRP A 319 1.01 -3.63 -7.59
CA TRP A 319 0.00 -3.69 -8.65
C TRP A 319 -0.85 -2.44 -8.82
N PHE A 320 -1.16 -1.73 -7.75
CA PHE A 320 -2.27 -0.80 -7.80
C PHE A 320 -1.86 0.60 -8.20
N THR A 321 -2.78 1.29 -8.85
CA THR A 321 -2.78 2.74 -9.06
C THR A 321 -3.37 3.45 -7.84
N ASP A 322 -3.85 4.67 -8.00
CA ASP A 322 -4.65 5.35 -7.00
C ASP A 322 -6.14 5.00 -7.10
N TRP A 323 -6.67 4.53 -5.97
CA TRP A 323 -8.04 4.08 -5.80
C TRP A 323 -8.73 4.96 -4.75
N GLY A 324 -9.94 5.43 -5.03
CA GLY A 324 -10.64 6.41 -4.19
C GLY A 324 -10.94 5.84 -2.82
N ARG A 325 -11.48 4.62 -2.77
CA ARG A 325 -11.77 3.91 -1.52
C ARG A 325 -10.53 3.75 -0.65
N ASP A 326 -9.47 3.14 -1.17
CA ASP A 326 -8.21 2.93 -0.46
C ASP A 326 -7.59 4.24 0.00
N THR A 327 -7.62 5.27 -0.86
CA THR A 327 -7.09 6.60 -0.53
C THR A 327 -7.80 7.15 0.70
N MET A 328 -9.13 7.16 0.71
CA MET A 328 -9.89 7.81 1.77
C MET A 328 -9.87 7.04 3.08
N ILE A 329 -9.83 5.70 3.03
CA ILE A 329 -9.61 4.86 4.21
C ILE A 329 -8.20 5.08 4.76
N ALA A 330 -7.18 5.09 3.91
CA ALA A 330 -5.80 5.17 4.34
C ALA A 330 -5.37 6.58 4.78
N LEU A 331 -5.97 7.65 4.24
CA LEU A 331 -5.49 9.03 4.40
C LEU A 331 -5.26 9.43 5.87
N PRO A 332 -6.16 9.14 6.83
CA PRO A 332 -5.92 9.49 8.23
C PRO A 332 -4.70 8.80 8.83
N GLY A 333 -4.51 7.51 8.56
CA GLY A 333 -3.36 6.75 9.04
C GLY A 333 -2.06 7.18 8.35
N LEU A 334 -2.10 7.44 7.04
CA LEU A 334 -0.93 7.84 6.28
C LEU A 334 -0.47 9.25 6.61
N ALA A 335 -1.38 10.23 6.64
CA ALA A 335 -1.03 11.65 6.67
C ALA A 335 -1.36 12.33 8.00
N LEU A 336 -2.53 12.08 8.60
CA LEU A 336 -2.93 12.77 9.83
C LEU A 336 -2.18 12.24 11.06
N VAL A 337 -2.13 10.92 11.24
CA VAL A 337 -1.43 10.27 12.35
C VAL A 337 0.08 10.55 12.32
N THR A 338 0.65 10.75 11.13
CA THR A 338 2.07 11.08 10.95
C THR A 338 2.36 12.59 11.03
N GLY A 339 1.34 13.43 11.24
CA GLY A 339 1.46 14.89 11.35
C GLY A 339 1.67 15.62 10.03
N ARG A 340 1.43 14.97 8.89
CA ARG A 340 1.60 15.50 7.53
C ARG A 340 0.27 16.08 7.02
N HIS A 341 -0.28 17.04 7.75
CA HIS A 341 -1.62 17.59 7.49
C HIS A 341 -1.74 18.25 6.12
N ASP A 342 -0.69 18.93 5.64
CA ASP A 342 -0.67 19.59 4.33
C ASP A 342 -0.81 18.58 3.19
N VAL A 343 -0.28 17.37 3.36
CA VAL A 343 -0.45 16.28 2.39
C VAL A 343 -1.90 15.80 2.38
N ALA A 344 -2.53 15.66 3.54
CA ALA A 344 -3.94 15.31 3.62
C ALA A 344 -4.82 16.35 2.93
N ARG A 345 -4.54 17.64 3.15
CA ARG A 345 -5.20 18.76 2.47
C ARG A 345 -5.09 18.63 0.94
N GLN A 346 -3.89 18.45 0.42
CA GLN A 346 -3.64 18.32 -1.02
C GLN A 346 -4.41 17.13 -1.62
N VAL A 347 -4.36 15.95 -0.98
CA VAL A 347 -5.09 14.77 -1.46
C VAL A 347 -6.60 15.05 -1.50
N LEU A 348 -7.19 15.63 -0.44
CA LEU A 348 -8.63 15.92 -0.42
C LEU A 348 -9.06 16.89 -1.51
N LEU A 349 -8.28 17.96 -1.73
CA LEU A 349 -8.56 18.96 -2.76
C LEU A 349 -8.41 18.37 -4.17
N THR A 350 -7.33 17.61 -4.42
CA THR A 350 -7.10 16.91 -5.69
C THR A 350 -8.27 15.98 -6.03
N TRP A 351 -8.73 15.16 -5.08
CA TRP A 351 -9.85 14.23 -5.30
C TRP A 351 -11.20 14.93 -5.47
N ALA A 352 -11.43 16.06 -4.80
CA ALA A 352 -12.65 16.85 -4.95
C ALA A 352 -12.90 17.32 -6.39
N ARG A 353 -11.83 17.48 -7.20
CA ARG A 353 -11.93 17.87 -8.62
C ARG A 353 -12.56 16.80 -9.51
N PHE A 354 -12.56 15.55 -9.05
CA PHE A 354 -13.06 14.42 -9.84
C PHE A 354 -14.47 13.98 -9.43
N VAL A 355 -15.14 14.70 -8.53
CA VAL A 355 -16.53 14.39 -8.16
C VAL A 355 -17.43 14.53 -9.39
N SER A 356 -18.23 13.49 -9.64
CA SER A 356 -19.21 13.45 -10.73
C SER A 356 -20.49 12.81 -10.23
N GLN A 357 -21.63 13.49 -10.39
CA GLN A 357 -22.93 13.06 -9.85
C GLN A 357 -22.87 12.64 -8.37
N GLY A 358 -22.10 13.39 -7.57
CA GLY A 358 -21.91 13.10 -6.15
C GLY A 358 -21.06 11.86 -5.86
N ILE A 359 -20.29 11.35 -6.82
CA ILE A 359 -19.42 10.19 -6.66
C ILE A 359 -17.96 10.55 -6.99
N ILE A 360 -17.00 10.18 -6.13
CA ILE A 360 -15.57 10.20 -6.49
C ILE A 360 -15.20 8.93 -7.28
N PRO A 361 -14.13 8.96 -8.11
CA PRO A 361 -13.71 7.76 -8.84
C PRO A 361 -13.38 6.58 -7.91
N ASN A 362 -13.72 5.35 -8.33
CA ASN A 362 -13.22 4.13 -7.72
C ASN A 362 -11.72 3.98 -7.96
N ARG A 363 -11.26 4.18 -9.20
CA ARG A 363 -9.85 4.08 -9.58
C ARG A 363 -9.51 4.95 -10.79
N PHE A 364 -8.22 5.26 -10.92
CA PHE A 364 -7.63 5.74 -12.16
C PHE A 364 -6.86 4.60 -12.84
N PRO A 365 -7.23 4.17 -14.06
CA PRO A 365 -6.56 3.07 -14.76
C PRO A 365 -5.13 3.42 -15.22
N ASP A 366 -4.22 2.44 -15.26
CA ASP A 366 -2.82 2.64 -15.70
C ASP A 366 -2.69 3.08 -17.17
N ALA A 367 -3.60 2.66 -18.05
CA ALA A 367 -3.53 2.89 -19.49
C ALA A 367 -3.94 4.30 -19.94
N GLY A 368 -3.99 5.27 -19.01
CA GLY A 368 -4.38 6.65 -19.32
C GLY A 368 -5.86 6.85 -19.69
N ALA A 369 -6.71 5.85 -19.40
CA ALA A 369 -8.16 5.98 -19.53
C ALA A 369 -8.73 6.94 -18.47
N GLY A 370 -9.94 7.46 -18.71
CA GLY A 370 -10.64 8.30 -17.76
C GLY A 370 -10.95 7.60 -16.43
N PRO A 371 -11.25 8.35 -15.36
CA PRO A 371 -11.64 7.79 -14.07
C PRO A 371 -12.89 6.91 -14.17
N GLU A 372 -12.93 5.83 -13.38
CA GLU A 372 -14.07 4.91 -13.33
C GLU A 372 -14.90 5.13 -12.06
N TYR A 373 -16.24 5.18 -12.17
CA TYR A 373 -17.15 5.61 -11.08
C TYR A 373 -18.04 4.50 -10.49
N HIS A 374 -17.58 3.24 -10.51
CA HIS A 374 -18.33 2.08 -10.00
C HIS A 374 -18.05 1.84 -8.51
N THR A 375 -18.42 2.78 -7.64
CA THR A 375 -18.21 2.67 -6.19
C THR A 375 -19.34 3.34 -5.41
N ALA A 376 -19.85 2.65 -4.39
CA ALA A 376 -20.89 3.17 -3.49
C ALA A 376 -20.35 3.66 -2.14
N ASP A 377 -19.17 3.20 -1.73
CA ASP A 377 -18.57 3.50 -0.42
C ASP A 377 -17.48 4.57 -0.50
N ALA A 378 -16.74 4.70 -1.60
CA ALA A 378 -15.58 5.60 -1.68
C ALA A 378 -15.93 7.06 -1.33
N THR A 379 -17.08 7.57 -1.81
CA THR A 379 -17.51 8.94 -1.51
C THR A 379 -17.89 9.13 -0.04
N LEU A 380 -18.49 8.13 0.59
CA LEU A 380 -18.81 8.22 2.02
C LEU A 380 -17.51 8.19 2.86
N TRP A 381 -16.52 7.40 2.44
CA TRP A 381 -15.17 7.47 3.00
C TRP A 381 -14.50 8.82 2.75
N PHE A 382 -14.73 9.48 1.62
CA PHE A 382 -14.23 10.83 1.35
C PHE A 382 -14.81 11.86 2.34
N LEU A 383 -16.12 11.83 2.57
CA LEU A 383 -16.76 12.68 3.60
C LEU A 383 -16.20 12.39 5.00
N TRP A 384 -16.00 11.11 5.32
CA TRP A 384 -15.36 10.70 6.57
C TRP A 384 -13.92 11.23 6.68
N ALA A 385 -13.11 11.14 5.62
CA ALA A 385 -11.73 11.62 5.60
C ALA A 385 -11.63 13.14 5.79
N ILE A 386 -12.58 13.91 5.22
CA ILE A 386 -12.68 15.36 5.44
C ILE A 386 -12.98 15.66 6.92
N ASP A 387 -13.91 14.92 7.53
CA ASP A 387 -14.19 15.03 8.97
C ASP A 387 -12.95 14.72 9.82
N GLN A 388 -12.23 13.63 9.50
CA GLN A 388 -11.00 13.27 10.21
C GLN A 388 -9.93 14.36 10.07
N TYR A 389 -9.78 14.93 8.86
CA TYR A 389 -8.86 16.04 8.60
C TYR A 389 -9.23 17.25 9.45
N PHE A 390 -10.49 17.71 9.41
CA PHE A 390 -10.92 18.88 10.15
C PHE A 390 -10.80 18.68 11.67
N ARG A 391 -11.05 17.48 12.19
CA ARG A 391 -10.83 17.16 13.62
C ARG A 391 -9.37 17.28 14.03
N ALA A 392 -8.45 16.93 13.14
CA ALA A 392 -7.01 16.99 13.38
C ALA A 392 -6.43 18.39 13.22
N THR A 393 -6.95 19.21 12.29
CA THR A 393 -6.34 20.50 11.91
C THR A 393 -7.11 21.72 12.37
N ARG A 394 -8.44 21.63 12.46
CA ARG A 394 -9.36 22.77 12.57
C ARG A 394 -9.17 23.80 11.45
N ASP A 395 -8.68 23.37 10.28
CA ASP A 395 -8.50 24.22 9.11
C ASP A 395 -9.86 24.55 8.47
N VAL A 396 -10.35 25.76 8.79
CA VAL A 396 -11.63 26.28 8.29
C VAL A 396 -11.56 26.63 6.80
N GLU A 397 -10.43 27.16 6.31
CA GLU A 397 -10.28 27.57 4.90
C GLU A 397 -10.43 26.36 3.96
N THR A 398 -9.75 25.26 4.31
CA THR A 398 -9.88 24.01 3.54
C THR A 398 -11.30 23.45 3.62
N LEU A 399 -11.94 23.54 4.79
CA LEU A 399 -13.32 23.10 4.96
C LEU A 399 -14.29 23.94 4.10
N GLU A 400 -14.14 25.26 4.07
CA GLU A 400 -14.91 26.18 3.23
C GLU A 400 -14.75 25.85 1.73
N ALA A 401 -13.52 25.55 1.29
CA ALA A 401 -13.24 25.18 -0.09
C ALA A 401 -13.92 23.85 -0.50
N LEU A 402 -14.01 22.89 0.43
CA LEU A 402 -14.61 21.57 0.19
C LEU A 402 -16.14 21.57 0.42
N TRP A 403 -16.66 22.51 1.20
CA TRP A 403 -18.06 22.53 1.63
C TRP A 403 -19.08 22.46 0.48
N PRO A 404 -18.95 23.23 -0.62
CA PRO A 404 -19.89 23.12 -1.74
C PRO A 404 -19.95 21.70 -2.31
N THR A 405 -18.80 21.03 -2.41
CA THR A 405 -18.69 19.66 -2.93
C THR A 405 -19.37 18.67 -1.98
N MET A 406 -19.17 18.83 -0.66
CA MET A 406 -19.83 17.97 0.35
C MET A 406 -21.35 18.08 0.30
N ARG A 407 -21.88 19.30 0.14
CA ARG A 407 -23.32 19.54 -0.01
C ARG A 407 -23.86 18.89 -1.28
N GLU A 408 -23.15 19.06 -2.39
CA GLU A 408 -23.54 18.49 -3.67
C GLU A 408 -23.60 16.96 -3.61
N ILE A 409 -22.64 16.32 -2.93
CA ILE A 409 -22.64 14.88 -2.69
C ILE A 409 -23.92 14.43 -1.98
N VAL A 410 -24.32 15.09 -0.89
CA VAL A 410 -25.55 14.75 -0.15
C VAL A 410 -26.80 14.93 -1.02
N ASP A 411 -26.88 16.02 -1.79
CA ASP A 411 -28.00 16.27 -2.69
C ASP A 411 -28.12 15.17 -3.76
N TRP A 412 -27.00 14.76 -4.35
CA TRP A 412 -26.95 13.66 -5.32
C TRP A 412 -27.38 12.33 -4.70
N HIS A 413 -26.94 12.00 -3.48
CA HIS A 413 -27.38 10.77 -2.80
C HIS A 413 -28.88 10.77 -2.50
N ARG A 414 -29.52 11.93 -2.34
CA ARG A 414 -30.99 12.02 -2.17
C ARG A 414 -31.74 11.90 -3.49
N ARG A 415 -31.19 12.43 -4.59
CA ARG A 415 -31.78 12.35 -5.94
C ARG A 415 -31.55 10.98 -6.60
N GLY A 416 -30.44 10.34 -6.24
CA GLY A 416 -29.87 9.17 -6.89
C GLY A 416 -28.68 9.52 -7.76
N THR A 417 -27.61 8.72 -7.65
CA THR A 417 -26.37 8.86 -8.41
C THR A 417 -26.23 7.75 -9.46
N TYR A 418 -25.02 7.54 -9.98
CA TYR A 418 -24.66 6.34 -10.74
C TYR A 418 -25.12 5.05 -10.02
N HIS A 419 -25.43 4.01 -10.81
CA HIS A 419 -25.72 2.66 -10.33
C HIS A 419 -26.84 2.56 -9.26
N ARG A 420 -27.80 3.50 -9.32
CA ARG A 420 -28.95 3.58 -8.41
C ARG A 420 -28.54 3.71 -6.94
N ILE A 421 -27.38 4.30 -6.67
CA ILE A 421 -26.98 4.61 -5.30
C ILE A 421 -27.83 5.80 -4.82
N HIS A 422 -28.64 5.59 -3.78
CA HIS A 422 -29.52 6.63 -3.24
C HIS A 422 -29.94 6.36 -1.79
N VAL A 423 -30.39 7.39 -1.09
CA VAL A 423 -31.06 7.29 0.20
C VAL A 423 -32.52 6.89 -0.04
N ALA A 424 -32.92 5.73 0.48
CA ALA A 424 -34.29 5.22 0.36
C ALA A 424 -35.26 5.94 1.32
N ASP A 425 -36.56 5.64 1.18
CA ASP A 425 -37.63 6.25 1.99
C ASP A 425 -37.56 5.93 3.50
N ASP A 426 -36.80 4.92 3.90
CA ASP A 426 -36.53 4.64 5.30
C ASP A 426 -35.29 5.36 5.84
N GLY A 427 -34.57 6.10 4.99
CA GLY A 427 -33.32 6.79 5.33
C GLY A 427 -32.07 5.92 5.25
N LEU A 428 -32.18 4.64 4.89
CA LEU A 428 -31.04 3.75 4.64
C LEU A 428 -30.52 3.90 3.21
N LEU A 429 -29.24 3.61 3.01
CA LEU A 429 -28.61 3.78 1.70
C LEU A 429 -28.76 2.51 0.87
N TYR A 430 -29.42 2.63 -0.29
CA TYR A 430 -29.53 1.57 -1.28
C TYR A 430 -28.44 1.74 -2.34
N ALA A 431 -27.86 0.63 -2.78
CA ALA A 431 -26.95 0.57 -3.91
C ALA A 431 -27.14 -0.74 -4.67
N GLY A 432 -27.08 -0.67 -6.01
CA GLY A 432 -26.98 -1.88 -6.80
C GLY A 432 -27.56 -1.79 -8.20
N GLU A 433 -26.82 -2.39 -9.12
CA GLU A 433 -27.18 -2.60 -10.51
C GLU A 433 -26.74 -4.01 -10.92
N PRO A 434 -27.56 -4.79 -11.63
CA PRO A 434 -27.16 -6.13 -12.09
C PRO A 434 -25.84 -6.09 -12.87
N GLY A 435 -24.90 -6.97 -12.50
CA GLY A 435 -23.59 -7.08 -13.15
C GLY A 435 -22.54 -6.05 -12.72
N VAL A 436 -22.87 -5.18 -11.75
CA VAL A 436 -21.96 -4.16 -11.20
C VAL A 436 -21.64 -4.44 -9.72
N ASN A 437 -20.35 -4.36 -9.40
CA ASN A 437 -19.72 -4.55 -8.11
C ASN A 437 -19.37 -3.19 -7.49
N LEU A 438 -20.15 -2.73 -6.51
CA LEU A 438 -20.07 -1.34 -6.02
C LEU A 438 -19.40 -1.16 -4.65
N THR A 439 -19.39 -2.20 -3.82
CA THR A 439 -18.83 -2.15 -2.45
C THR A 439 -17.38 -2.63 -2.45
N TRP A 440 -16.62 -2.44 -1.38
CA TRP A 440 -15.24 -2.98 -1.29
C TRP A 440 -15.09 -4.50 -1.50
N MET A 441 -16.18 -5.26 -1.39
CA MET A 441 -16.24 -6.67 -1.81
C MET A 441 -16.56 -6.79 -3.31
N ASP A 442 -15.63 -6.40 -4.18
CA ASP A 442 -15.88 -6.10 -5.59
C ASP A 442 -15.28 -7.07 -6.62
N VAL A 443 -15.11 -8.37 -6.32
CA VAL A 443 -14.63 -9.29 -7.36
C VAL A 443 -15.70 -9.63 -8.40
N LYS A 444 -15.28 -9.58 -9.67
CA LYS A 444 -16.05 -10.01 -10.84
C LYS A 444 -15.21 -10.96 -11.71
N ILE A 445 -15.78 -12.11 -12.05
CA ILE A 445 -15.17 -13.15 -12.91
C ILE A 445 -16.00 -13.25 -14.19
N GLY A 446 -15.45 -12.76 -15.31
CA GLY A 446 -16.25 -12.55 -16.52
C GLY A 446 -17.41 -11.60 -16.21
N ASP A 447 -18.65 -12.07 -16.36
CA ASP A 447 -19.86 -11.30 -16.02
C ASP A 447 -20.41 -11.59 -14.61
N ARG A 448 -19.86 -12.58 -13.90
CA ARG A 448 -20.35 -13.01 -12.58
C ARG A 448 -19.72 -12.17 -11.47
N VAL A 449 -20.55 -11.47 -10.71
CA VAL A 449 -20.13 -10.86 -9.43
C VAL A 449 -20.06 -11.97 -8.36
N VAL A 450 -18.91 -12.13 -7.72
CA VAL A 450 -18.67 -13.21 -6.74
C VAL A 450 -19.40 -12.96 -5.42
N THR A 451 -19.41 -11.70 -4.99
CA THR A 451 -20.07 -11.23 -3.76
C THR A 451 -21.06 -10.11 -4.11
N PRO A 452 -22.23 -10.43 -4.69
CA PRO A 452 -23.22 -9.43 -5.04
C PRO A 452 -23.84 -8.86 -3.77
N ARG A 453 -23.77 -7.54 -3.60
CA ARG A 453 -24.29 -6.82 -2.42
C ARG A 453 -25.29 -5.74 -2.84
N ILE A 454 -26.22 -6.13 -3.72
CA ILE A 454 -27.33 -5.31 -4.21
C ILE A 454 -28.39 -5.22 -3.12
N GLY A 455 -28.84 -4.01 -2.79
CA GLY A 455 -29.80 -3.76 -1.73
C GLY A 455 -29.32 -2.62 -0.85
N LYS A 456 -29.41 -2.81 0.48
CA LYS A 456 -28.88 -1.87 1.49
C LYS A 456 -27.75 -2.54 2.28
N PRO A 457 -26.50 -2.49 1.80
CA PRO A 457 -25.33 -2.92 2.56
C PRO A 457 -25.21 -2.17 3.89
N ILE A 458 -24.89 -2.90 4.96
CA ILE A 458 -24.84 -2.35 6.32
C ILE A 458 -23.83 -1.20 6.45
N GLU A 459 -22.64 -1.32 5.86
CA GLU A 459 -21.59 -0.33 5.99
C GLU A 459 -21.91 0.95 5.22
N LEU A 460 -22.64 0.87 4.11
CA LEU A 460 -23.07 2.07 3.38
C LEU A 460 -24.04 2.90 4.22
N SER A 461 -25.00 2.24 4.87
CA SER A 461 -25.94 2.92 5.77
C SER A 461 -25.24 3.47 7.03
N ALA A 462 -24.27 2.74 7.58
CA ALA A 462 -23.48 3.19 8.72
C ALA A 462 -22.61 4.41 8.36
N LEU A 463 -21.95 4.38 7.19
CA LEU A 463 -21.16 5.48 6.66
C LEU A 463 -22.04 6.70 6.34
N TRP A 464 -23.22 6.50 5.78
CA TRP A 464 -24.20 7.57 5.53
C TRP A 464 -24.64 8.25 6.83
N HIS A 465 -25.01 7.45 7.84
CA HIS A 465 -25.35 7.96 9.17
C HIS A 465 -24.21 8.80 9.77
N ASP A 466 -22.97 8.29 9.73
CA ASP A 466 -21.79 8.99 10.22
C ASP A 466 -21.52 10.28 9.43
N ALA A 467 -21.61 10.22 8.10
CA ALA A 467 -21.43 11.37 7.22
C ALA A 467 -22.43 12.50 7.52
N CYS A 468 -23.72 12.19 7.66
CA CYS A 468 -24.75 13.19 7.97
C CYS A 468 -24.50 13.87 9.33
N TRP A 469 -24.14 13.10 10.38
CA TRP A 469 -23.77 13.70 11.67
C TRP A 469 -22.52 14.57 11.57
N ASN A 470 -21.51 14.10 10.84
CA ASN A 470 -20.29 14.87 10.62
C ASN A 470 -20.58 16.18 9.86
N LEU A 471 -21.43 16.14 8.82
CA LEU A 471 -21.83 17.34 8.08
C LEU A 471 -22.60 18.34 8.96
N ALA A 472 -23.52 17.89 9.82
CA ALA A 472 -24.20 18.78 10.77
C ALA A 472 -23.18 19.52 11.66
N ARG A 473 -22.21 18.78 12.21
CA ARG A 473 -21.14 19.33 13.05
C ARG A 473 -20.18 20.25 12.28
N LEU A 474 -19.92 19.97 11.01
CA LEU A 474 -19.07 20.80 10.15
C LEU A 474 -19.82 22.08 9.72
N ALA A 475 -21.14 22.02 9.52
CA ALA A 475 -21.98 23.17 9.25
C ALA A 475 -21.90 24.19 10.41
N ASP A 476 -21.98 23.71 11.66
CA ASP A 476 -21.80 24.55 12.85
C ASP A 476 -20.44 25.27 12.87
N ALA A 477 -19.39 24.59 12.40
CA ALA A 477 -18.04 25.16 12.35
C ALA A 477 -17.88 26.23 11.26
N LEU A 478 -18.77 26.23 10.26
CA LEU A 478 -18.84 27.20 9.17
C LEU A 478 -19.95 28.25 9.34
N ASP A 479 -20.68 28.22 10.46
CA ASP A 479 -21.89 29.02 10.67
C ASP A 479 -22.93 28.85 9.53
N GLN A 480 -23.11 27.59 9.09
CA GLN A 480 -24.05 27.19 8.05
C GLN A 480 -25.22 26.37 8.65
N PRO A 481 -26.41 26.35 8.01
CA PRO A 481 -27.52 25.50 8.46
C PRO A 481 -27.16 24.00 8.44
N GLY A 482 -27.27 23.32 9.59
CA GLY A 482 -26.95 21.90 9.77
C GLY A 482 -28.15 20.98 10.02
N ASP A 483 -29.34 21.54 10.26
CA ASP A 483 -30.52 20.79 10.75
C ASP A 483 -30.97 19.67 9.80
N GLU A 484 -30.86 19.91 8.48
CA GLU A 484 -31.24 18.92 7.49
C GLU A 484 -30.36 17.66 7.57
N TYR A 485 -29.05 17.82 7.78
CA TYR A 485 -28.14 16.69 7.93
C TYR A 485 -28.42 15.94 9.24
N ALA A 486 -28.73 16.64 10.33
CA ALA A 486 -29.14 16.00 11.58
C ALA A 486 -30.42 15.17 11.41
N ARG A 487 -31.44 15.69 10.70
CA ARG A 487 -32.68 14.93 10.39
C ARG A 487 -32.41 13.69 9.54
N LEU A 488 -31.54 13.79 8.54
CA LEU A 488 -31.13 12.64 7.72
C LEU A 488 -30.43 11.56 8.57
N ALA A 489 -29.55 11.98 9.48
CA ALA A 489 -28.87 11.07 10.38
C ALA A 489 -29.85 10.37 11.34
N ILE A 490 -30.78 11.11 11.95
CA ILE A 490 -31.82 10.56 12.83
C ILE A 490 -32.69 9.54 12.07
N ARG A 491 -33.16 9.87 10.87
CA ARG A 491 -33.97 8.96 10.05
C ARG A 491 -33.23 7.65 9.73
N CYS A 492 -31.95 7.74 9.35
CA CYS A 492 -31.12 6.55 9.11
C CYS A 492 -30.96 5.70 10.38
N ARG A 493 -30.65 6.34 11.53
CA ARG A 493 -30.52 5.69 12.84
C ARG A 493 -31.79 4.95 13.22
N ASP A 494 -32.94 5.59 13.09
CA ASP A 494 -34.23 5.05 13.54
C ASP A 494 -34.62 3.80 12.72
N SER A 495 -34.23 3.73 11.46
CA SER A 495 -34.39 2.53 10.61
C SER A 495 -33.29 1.48 10.76
N PHE A 496 -32.18 1.81 11.43
CA PHE A 496 -31.00 0.94 11.50
C PHE A 496 -31.26 -0.35 12.29
N HIS A 497 -32.26 -0.37 13.18
CA HIS A 497 -32.68 -1.57 13.90
C HIS A 497 -33.04 -2.74 12.98
N ARG A 498 -33.43 -2.47 11.73
CA ARG A 498 -33.74 -3.50 10.71
C ARG A 498 -32.54 -4.38 10.35
N PHE A 499 -31.32 -3.88 10.54
CA PHE A 499 -30.11 -4.67 10.31
C PHE A 499 -29.88 -5.73 11.40
N TRP A 500 -30.55 -5.65 12.55
CA TRP A 500 -30.31 -6.58 13.65
C TRP A 500 -30.93 -7.96 13.37
N ASN A 501 -30.10 -9.01 13.42
CA ASN A 501 -30.52 -10.40 13.30
C ASN A 501 -30.48 -11.09 14.66
N GLU A 502 -31.63 -11.14 15.33
CA GLU A 502 -31.81 -11.79 16.64
C GLU A 502 -31.40 -13.27 16.65
N ARG A 503 -31.55 -13.98 15.51
CA ARG A 503 -31.26 -15.42 15.43
C ARG A 503 -29.75 -15.69 15.47
N GLN A 504 -28.96 -14.84 14.83
CA GLN A 504 -27.52 -15.02 14.72
C GLN A 504 -26.73 -14.17 15.73
N TRP A 505 -27.40 -13.25 16.43
CA TRP A 505 -26.79 -12.30 17.36
C TRP A 505 -25.71 -11.44 16.69
N CYS A 506 -25.99 -11.03 15.46
CA CYS A 506 -25.16 -10.15 14.64
C CYS A 506 -26.06 -9.37 13.67
N CYS A 507 -25.48 -8.53 12.80
CA CYS A 507 -26.27 -7.84 11.79
C CYS A 507 -26.42 -8.67 10.50
N PHE A 508 -27.54 -8.48 9.78
CA PHE A 508 -27.64 -8.78 8.35
C PHE A 508 -26.58 -7.97 7.58
N ASP A 509 -25.98 -8.57 6.56
CA ASP A 509 -24.96 -7.88 5.76
C ASP A 509 -25.59 -6.92 4.74
N VAL A 510 -26.71 -7.34 4.15
CA VAL A 510 -27.47 -6.57 3.15
C VAL A 510 -28.97 -6.73 3.42
N LEU A 511 -29.71 -5.62 3.48
CA LEU A 511 -31.17 -5.64 3.50
C LEU A 511 -31.76 -5.43 2.11
N ASP A 512 -33.03 -5.83 1.95
CA ASP A 512 -33.83 -5.59 0.74
C ASP A 512 -33.12 -5.94 -0.59
N GLY A 513 -32.31 -7.01 -0.58
CA GLY A 513 -31.67 -7.52 -1.77
C GLY A 513 -32.63 -8.30 -2.66
N PRO A 514 -32.20 -8.71 -3.87
CA PRO A 514 -33.06 -9.42 -4.84
C PRO A 514 -33.72 -10.70 -4.30
N HIS A 515 -33.16 -11.30 -3.25
CA HIS A 515 -33.64 -12.53 -2.61
C HIS A 515 -34.04 -12.33 -1.14
N GLY A 516 -34.25 -11.09 -0.69
CA GLY A 516 -34.53 -10.74 0.70
C GLY A 516 -33.28 -10.25 1.45
N HIS A 517 -33.25 -10.44 2.77
CA HIS A 517 -32.13 -10.02 3.62
C HIS A 517 -31.00 -11.08 3.60
N GLU A 518 -29.76 -10.65 3.41
CA GLU A 518 -28.58 -11.52 3.48
C GLU A 518 -28.13 -11.68 4.94
N ASP A 519 -28.15 -12.91 5.43
CA ASP A 519 -27.76 -13.25 6.80
C ASP A 519 -26.38 -13.93 6.91
N LEU A 520 -25.55 -13.79 5.87
CA LEU A 520 -24.15 -14.24 5.94
C LEU A 520 -23.38 -13.40 6.96
N CYS A 521 -22.69 -14.08 7.87
CA CYS A 521 -21.86 -13.43 8.89
C CYS A 521 -20.57 -12.87 8.26
N ARG A 522 -20.60 -11.57 7.94
CA ARG A 522 -19.50 -10.80 7.33
C ARG A 522 -18.99 -9.69 8.26
N PRO A 523 -17.76 -9.18 8.04
CA PRO A 523 -17.15 -8.19 8.91
C PRO A 523 -17.71 -6.77 8.75
N ASN A 524 -18.52 -6.49 7.72
CA ASN A 524 -19.01 -5.14 7.41
C ASN A 524 -19.77 -4.48 8.57
N GLN A 525 -20.44 -5.28 9.40
CA GLN A 525 -21.08 -4.83 10.63
C GLN A 525 -20.15 -4.07 11.59
N VAL A 526 -18.83 -4.31 11.54
CA VAL A 526 -17.85 -3.64 12.41
C VAL A 526 -17.85 -2.13 12.21
N PHE A 527 -18.18 -1.65 10.99
CA PHE A 527 -18.21 -0.22 10.68
C PHE A 527 -19.31 0.51 11.44
N ALA A 528 -20.46 -0.14 11.66
CA ALA A 528 -21.53 0.39 12.49
C ALA A 528 -21.10 0.62 13.95
N VAL A 529 -19.99 0.00 14.39
CA VAL A 529 -19.41 0.20 15.73
C VAL A 529 -18.16 1.09 15.69
N SER A 530 -17.32 1.02 14.66
CA SER A 530 -16.02 1.71 14.65
C SER A 530 -16.07 3.18 14.20
N LEU A 531 -17.08 3.57 13.41
CA LEU A 531 -17.26 4.95 12.92
C LEU A 531 -17.60 5.92 14.05
N THR A 532 -17.41 7.22 13.87
CA THR A 532 -17.53 8.20 14.97
C THR A 532 -18.90 8.15 15.65
N HIS A 533 -19.96 8.10 14.85
CA HIS A 533 -21.36 8.06 15.25
C HIS A 533 -21.94 6.68 14.95
N SER A 534 -22.08 5.85 15.99
CA SER A 534 -22.71 4.52 15.87
C SER A 534 -24.23 4.62 15.89
N PRO A 535 -24.95 4.07 14.89
CA PRO A 535 -26.41 3.96 14.94
C PRO A 535 -26.90 2.81 15.85
N LEU A 536 -26.00 1.93 16.30
CA LEU A 536 -26.34 0.78 17.14
C LEU A 536 -26.43 1.13 18.63
N SER A 537 -27.34 0.46 19.33
CA SER A 537 -27.39 0.44 20.79
C SER A 537 -26.09 -0.13 21.39
N ARG A 538 -25.83 0.16 22.67
CA ARG A 538 -24.63 -0.33 23.34
C ARG A 538 -24.53 -1.86 23.35
N ASP A 539 -25.65 -2.54 23.55
CA ASP A 539 -25.71 -4.01 23.59
C ASP A 539 -25.44 -4.61 22.22
N HIS A 540 -26.01 -4.03 21.15
CA HIS A 540 -25.72 -4.46 19.78
C HIS A 540 -24.26 -4.19 19.40
N GLN A 541 -23.66 -3.07 19.83
CA GLN A 541 -22.22 -2.83 19.61
C GLN A 541 -21.35 -3.91 20.25
N LEU A 542 -21.65 -4.30 21.51
CA LEU A 542 -20.92 -5.37 22.20
C LEU A 542 -21.11 -6.72 21.51
N ALA A 543 -22.32 -7.01 21.06
CA ALA A 543 -22.64 -8.23 20.32
C ALA A 543 -21.89 -8.33 18.99
N VAL A 544 -21.86 -7.25 18.21
CA VAL A 544 -21.11 -7.17 16.96
C VAL A 544 -19.62 -7.44 17.19
N VAL A 545 -19.00 -6.80 18.19
CA VAL A 545 -17.58 -7.02 18.48
C VAL A 545 -17.32 -8.47 18.90
N ARG A 546 -18.18 -9.06 19.73
CA ARG A 546 -18.10 -10.48 20.10
C ARG A 546 -18.25 -11.40 18.89
N SER A 547 -19.17 -11.10 17.99
CA SER A 547 -19.37 -11.85 16.74
C SER A 547 -18.10 -11.82 15.89
N CYS A 548 -17.50 -10.64 15.69
CA CYS A 548 -16.23 -10.51 14.98
C CYS A 548 -15.11 -11.28 15.66
N GLU A 549 -14.96 -11.15 16.98
CA GLU A 549 -13.92 -11.84 17.78
C GLU A 549 -14.03 -13.37 17.65
N GLN A 550 -15.25 -13.92 17.76
CA GLN A 550 -15.47 -15.37 17.79
C GLN A 550 -15.50 -16.02 16.41
N ARG A 551 -15.93 -15.28 15.37
CA ARG A 551 -16.30 -15.89 14.08
C ARG A 551 -15.44 -15.42 12.91
N LEU A 552 -14.78 -14.26 13.03
CA LEU A 552 -14.10 -13.61 11.90
C LEU A 552 -12.64 -13.29 12.19
N ALA A 553 -12.27 -13.01 13.43
CA ALA A 553 -10.93 -12.55 13.78
C ALA A 553 -9.84 -13.60 13.48
N THR A 554 -8.72 -13.10 12.98
CA THR A 554 -7.43 -13.78 12.80
C THR A 554 -6.34 -12.95 13.46
N TRP A 555 -5.10 -13.43 13.46
CA TRP A 555 -3.95 -12.65 13.93
C TRP A 555 -3.70 -11.37 13.14
N PHE A 556 -4.14 -11.31 11.88
CA PHE A 556 -3.79 -10.24 10.95
C PHE A 556 -4.98 -9.47 10.42
N GLY A 557 -6.20 -9.67 10.94
CA GLY A 557 -7.40 -8.97 10.45
C GLY A 557 -8.66 -9.79 10.61
N LEU A 558 -9.70 -9.43 9.87
CA LEU A 558 -10.99 -10.14 9.88
C LEU A 558 -11.17 -10.93 8.58
N ARG A 559 -11.62 -12.18 8.68
CA ARG A 559 -12.15 -12.96 7.56
C ARG A 559 -13.30 -12.20 6.90
N SER A 560 -13.35 -12.23 5.58
CA SER A 560 -14.43 -11.63 4.79
C SER A 560 -15.75 -12.40 4.88
N LEU A 561 -15.71 -13.67 5.30
CA LEU A 561 -16.86 -14.53 5.56
C LEU A 561 -16.53 -15.49 6.71
N ALA A 562 -17.50 -15.79 7.58
CA ALA A 562 -17.29 -16.71 8.69
C ALA A 562 -17.08 -18.17 8.22
N PRO A 563 -16.20 -18.97 8.89
CA PRO A 563 -15.83 -20.32 8.43
C PRO A 563 -16.97 -21.34 8.30
N PHE A 564 -18.07 -21.15 9.03
CA PHE A 564 -19.22 -22.05 9.00
C PHE A 564 -20.26 -21.70 7.93
N GLN A 565 -20.06 -20.59 7.20
CA GLN A 565 -20.99 -20.13 6.18
C GLN A 565 -20.79 -20.88 4.85
N PRO A 566 -21.84 -21.02 4.03
CA PRO A 566 -21.70 -21.57 2.70
C PRO A 566 -20.75 -20.69 1.88
N HIS A 567 -19.95 -21.31 1.00
CA HIS A 567 -18.95 -20.65 0.15
C HIS A 567 -17.71 -20.13 0.88
N TYR A 568 -17.45 -20.51 2.14
CA TYR A 568 -16.20 -20.19 2.79
C TYR A 568 -14.98 -20.84 2.08
N HIS A 569 -14.02 -20.02 1.68
CA HIS A 569 -12.72 -20.40 1.14
C HIS A 569 -11.63 -20.09 2.17
N PRO A 570 -10.95 -21.11 2.72
CA PRO A 570 -9.99 -20.92 3.81
C PRO A 570 -8.65 -20.31 3.37
N ARG A 571 -8.31 -20.36 2.08
CA ARG A 571 -7.00 -19.97 1.55
C ARG A 571 -7.13 -19.12 0.30
N TYR A 572 -6.29 -18.09 0.21
CA TYR A 572 -6.15 -17.25 -0.98
C TYR A 572 -4.93 -17.72 -1.78
N ALA A 573 -5.11 -18.80 -2.54
CA ALA A 573 -4.04 -19.46 -3.30
C ALA A 573 -4.59 -20.08 -4.58
N GLY A 574 -3.70 -20.54 -5.47
CA GLY A 574 -4.07 -21.11 -6.76
C GLY A 574 -3.98 -20.10 -7.90
N GLY A 575 -4.66 -20.38 -9.00
CA GLY A 575 -4.72 -19.53 -10.20
C GLY A 575 -5.55 -18.27 -9.98
N PRO A 576 -5.73 -17.44 -11.03
CA PRO A 576 -6.60 -16.27 -10.96
C PRO A 576 -8.03 -16.60 -10.51
N LEU A 577 -8.64 -17.65 -11.07
CA LEU A 577 -10.01 -18.05 -10.76
C LEU A 577 -10.20 -18.39 -9.28
N GLU A 578 -9.36 -19.27 -8.72
CA GLU A 578 -9.49 -19.72 -7.32
C GLU A 578 -9.28 -18.57 -6.33
N ARG A 579 -8.35 -17.67 -6.66
CA ARG A 579 -8.10 -16.47 -5.84
C ARG A 579 -9.27 -15.49 -5.89
N ASP A 580 -9.80 -15.23 -7.08
CA ASP A 580 -10.95 -14.34 -7.26
C ASP A 580 -12.19 -14.89 -6.51
N GLU A 581 -12.39 -16.21 -6.51
CA GLU A 581 -13.45 -16.85 -5.71
C GLU A 581 -13.25 -16.70 -4.20
N ALA A 582 -12.00 -16.79 -3.73
CA ALA A 582 -11.69 -16.71 -2.30
C ALA A 582 -11.63 -15.27 -1.74
N TYR A 583 -11.40 -14.25 -2.59
CA TYR A 583 -10.96 -12.90 -2.19
C TYR A 583 -11.85 -12.23 -1.13
N HIS A 584 -13.17 -12.38 -1.26
CA HIS A 584 -14.16 -11.87 -0.29
C HIS A 584 -15.04 -12.99 0.29
N GLN A 585 -14.59 -14.23 0.22
CA GLN A 585 -15.33 -15.39 0.69
C GLN A 585 -14.55 -16.19 1.74
N GLY A 586 -13.72 -15.54 2.55
CA GLY A 586 -13.05 -16.19 3.67
C GLY A 586 -11.62 -15.71 3.92
N THR A 587 -10.99 -15.14 2.89
CA THR A 587 -9.73 -14.39 2.98
C THR A 587 -9.80 -13.34 4.10
N ALA A 588 -8.76 -13.24 4.92
CA ALA A 588 -8.64 -12.27 5.98
C ALA A 588 -8.01 -10.96 5.49
N TRP A 589 -8.65 -9.84 5.78
CA TRP A 589 -8.24 -8.53 5.28
C TRP A 589 -7.48 -7.73 6.33
N GLY A 590 -6.27 -7.29 5.97
CA GLY A 590 -5.33 -6.64 6.88
C GLY A 590 -5.85 -5.33 7.46
N TRP A 591 -6.43 -4.49 6.61
CA TRP A 591 -6.93 -3.17 6.99
C TRP A 591 -8.11 -3.24 7.98
N LEU A 592 -8.93 -4.30 7.94
CA LEU A 592 -10.06 -4.50 8.87
C LEU A 592 -9.62 -4.68 10.33
N LEU A 593 -8.33 -4.96 10.57
CA LEU A 593 -7.78 -4.98 11.93
C LEU A 593 -7.94 -3.62 12.63
N GLY A 594 -7.80 -2.50 11.89
CA GLY A 594 -7.93 -1.16 12.47
C GLY A 594 -9.35 -0.88 12.99
N PRO A 595 -10.39 -0.94 12.13
CA PRO A 595 -11.78 -0.79 12.55
C PRO A 595 -12.17 -1.74 13.67
N TYR A 596 -11.73 -3.02 13.61
CA TYR A 596 -11.97 -3.99 14.67
C TYR A 596 -11.37 -3.56 16.01
N VAL A 597 -10.08 -3.20 16.05
CA VAL A 597 -9.41 -2.75 17.28
C VAL A 597 -10.06 -1.50 17.87
N LEU A 598 -10.56 -0.59 17.02
CA LEU A 598 -11.25 0.61 17.49
C LEU A 598 -12.66 0.33 18.00
N ALA A 599 -13.41 -0.57 17.36
CA ALA A 599 -14.69 -1.05 17.86
C ALA A 599 -14.51 -1.76 19.21
N ASP A 600 -13.48 -2.61 19.31
CA ASP A 600 -13.10 -3.30 20.53
C ASP A 600 -12.76 -2.34 21.67
N PHE A 601 -11.90 -1.36 21.37
CA PHE A 601 -11.56 -0.32 22.33
C PHE A 601 -12.78 0.51 22.74
N ARG A 602 -13.71 0.79 21.82
CA ARG A 602 -14.94 1.52 22.13
C ARG A 602 -15.84 0.75 23.10
N VAL A 603 -16.00 -0.56 22.93
CA VAL A 603 -16.93 -1.36 23.74
C VAL A 603 -16.34 -1.82 25.07
N HIS A 604 -15.03 -2.05 25.14
CA HIS A 604 -14.39 -2.49 26.38
C HIS A 604 -13.69 -1.38 27.16
N LYS A 605 -13.35 -0.26 26.51
CA LYS A 605 -12.54 0.83 27.07
C LYS A 605 -11.17 0.39 27.60
N ASP A 606 -10.70 -0.77 27.16
CA ASP A 606 -9.41 -1.34 27.56
C ASP A 606 -8.35 -1.10 26.47
N ARG A 607 -7.46 -0.14 26.74
CA ARG A 607 -6.34 0.20 25.84
C ARG A 607 -5.29 -0.90 25.76
N VAL A 608 -5.09 -1.68 26.81
CA VAL A 608 -4.08 -2.73 26.85
C VAL A 608 -4.53 -3.89 25.97
N ARG A 609 -5.80 -4.30 26.11
CA ARG A 609 -6.41 -5.32 25.24
C ARG A 609 -6.38 -4.89 23.77
N ALA A 610 -6.86 -3.69 23.46
CA ALA A 610 -6.88 -3.18 22.10
C ALA A 610 -5.48 -3.15 21.46
N ARG A 611 -4.45 -2.72 22.20
CA ARG A 611 -3.06 -2.74 21.70
C ARG A 611 -2.52 -4.14 21.45
N ARG A 612 -2.86 -5.12 22.29
CA ARG A 612 -2.38 -6.51 22.13
C ARG A 612 -2.83 -7.13 20.81
N LEU A 613 -4.02 -6.76 20.32
CA LEU A 613 -4.54 -7.22 19.03
C LEU A 613 -3.67 -6.79 17.83
N LEU A 614 -2.90 -5.70 17.96
CA LEU A 614 -2.00 -5.21 16.89
C LEU A 614 -0.63 -5.90 16.87
N ALA A 615 -0.26 -6.61 17.94
CA ALA A 615 1.08 -7.17 18.09
C ALA A 615 1.48 -8.17 16.99
N PRO A 616 0.61 -9.11 16.54
CA PRO A 616 0.97 -10.02 15.46
C PRO A 616 1.20 -9.28 14.14
N MET A 617 0.33 -8.32 13.80
CA MET A 617 0.49 -7.48 12.61
C MET A 617 1.82 -6.71 12.62
N LEU A 618 2.23 -6.13 13.76
CA LEU A 618 3.54 -5.49 13.90
C LEU A 618 4.71 -6.49 13.74
N GLY A 619 4.53 -7.74 14.17
CA GLY A 619 5.50 -8.82 13.96
C GLY A 619 5.65 -9.22 12.48
N SER A 620 4.59 -9.08 11.68
CA SER A 620 4.59 -9.45 10.26
C SER A 620 5.57 -8.63 9.41
N LEU A 621 5.99 -7.44 9.89
CA LEU A 621 7.02 -6.58 9.27
C LEU A 621 8.39 -7.26 9.07
N TYR A 622 8.61 -8.44 9.64
CA TYR A 622 9.83 -9.26 9.49
C TYR A 622 9.67 -10.50 8.58
N THR A 623 8.50 -10.71 7.98
CA THR A 623 8.12 -12.02 7.41
C THR A 623 8.02 -12.05 5.89
N GLN A 624 7.17 -11.22 5.26
CA GLN A 624 6.98 -11.16 3.81
C GLN A 624 7.72 -9.94 3.26
N ALA A 625 7.08 -8.78 3.09
CA ALA A 625 7.79 -7.55 2.71
C ALA A 625 8.34 -6.84 3.95
N ILE A 626 9.67 -6.79 4.08
CA ILE A 626 10.30 -6.25 5.28
C ILE A 626 9.98 -4.76 5.41
N GLY A 627 9.40 -4.39 6.56
CA GLY A 627 8.97 -3.02 6.83
C GLY A 627 7.67 -2.59 6.17
N GLN A 628 6.91 -3.53 5.58
CA GLN A 628 5.62 -3.30 4.93
C GLN A 628 4.56 -4.30 5.43
N LEU A 629 3.28 -3.99 5.22
CA LEU A 629 2.15 -4.86 5.55
C LEU A 629 1.41 -5.26 4.28
N ALA A 630 1.06 -6.55 4.21
CA ALA A 630 0.32 -7.12 3.08
C ALA A 630 -1.16 -6.67 3.08
N GLU A 631 -1.78 -6.86 1.93
CA GLU A 631 -3.20 -6.60 1.70
C GLU A 631 -4.10 -7.60 2.41
N VAL A 632 -3.84 -8.89 2.17
CA VAL A 632 -4.67 -10.00 2.67
C VAL A 632 -3.83 -11.12 3.25
N PHE A 633 -4.49 -12.00 4.00
CA PHE A 633 -3.94 -13.19 4.62
C PHE A 633 -4.91 -14.36 4.42
N ASP A 634 -4.39 -15.59 4.43
CA ASP A 634 -5.26 -16.77 4.46
C ASP A 634 -6.25 -16.69 5.64
N GLY A 635 -7.48 -17.12 5.39
CA GLY A 635 -8.52 -17.16 6.40
C GLY A 635 -8.19 -18.14 7.52
N ASP A 636 -7.60 -19.28 7.19
CA ASP A 636 -7.18 -20.30 8.17
C ASP A 636 -5.67 -20.30 8.42
N GLU A 637 -5.27 -20.92 9.53
CA GLU A 637 -3.86 -21.11 9.89
C GLU A 637 -3.08 -21.78 8.73
N PRO A 638 -1.86 -21.33 8.41
CA PRO A 638 -1.01 -20.42 9.20
C PRO A 638 -1.20 -18.91 8.91
N HIS A 639 -2.31 -18.52 8.26
CA HIS A 639 -2.59 -17.13 7.86
C HIS A 639 -1.50 -16.53 6.98
N THR A 640 -1.15 -17.22 5.89
CA THR A 640 -0.11 -16.78 4.96
C THR A 640 -0.48 -15.42 4.36
N ALA A 641 0.45 -14.47 4.42
CA ALA A 641 0.28 -13.17 3.79
C ALA A 641 0.28 -13.30 2.26
N ALA A 642 -0.65 -12.63 1.59
CA ALA A 642 -0.87 -12.71 0.16
C ALA A 642 -1.44 -11.40 -0.41
N GLY A 643 -1.85 -11.44 -1.68
CA GLY A 643 -2.22 -10.23 -2.41
C GLY A 643 -1.02 -9.29 -2.59
N CYS A 644 -1.29 -8.00 -2.58
CA CYS A 644 -0.29 -6.96 -2.65
C CYS A 644 0.58 -6.97 -1.38
N PHE A 645 1.91 -7.04 -1.52
CA PHE A 645 2.81 -7.23 -0.38
C PHE A 645 3.03 -5.96 0.46
N ALA A 646 2.72 -4.79 -0.10
CA ALA A 646 2.81 -3.50 0.56
C ALA A 646 1.54 -2.70 0.24
N GLN A 647 0.63 -2.62 1.22
CA GLN A 647 -0.70 -2.08 0.99
C GLN A 647 -1.01 -0.90 1.91
N ALA A 648 -1.49 0.19 1.31
CA ALA A 648 -1.66 1.49 1.94
C ALA A 648 -2.61 1.44 3.15
N TRP A 649 -3.81 0.88 2.97
CA TRP A 649 -4.81 0.80 4.05
C TRP A 649 -4.38 -0.12 5.20
N SER A 650 -3.60 -1.17 4.98
CA SER A 650 -3.14 -2.08 6.05
C SER A 650 -2.12 -1.36 6.94
N VAL A 651 -1.18 -0.63 6.32
CA VAL A 651 -0.23 0.24 7.01
C VAL A 651 -0.96 1.37 7.75
N ALA A 652 -1.87 2.05 7.07
CA ALA A 652 -2.62 3.18 7.61
C ALA A 652 -3.49 2.79 8.81
N GLU A 653 -4.31 1.75 8.67
CA GLU A 653 -5.26 1.34 9.71
C GLU A 653 -4.55 0.76 10.93
N THR A 654 -3.44 0.05 10.74
CA THR A 654 -2.58 -0.41 11.85
C THR A 654 -1.98 0.80 12.60
N LEU A 655 -1.46 1.80 11.88
CA LEU A 655 -0.95 3.04 12.49
C LEU A 655 -2.05 3.82 13.21
N ARG A 656 -3.22 3.95 12.61
CA ARG A 656 -4.36 4.68 13.17
C ARG A 656 -4.87 4.04 14.45
N ALA A 657 -5.07 2.71 14.44
CA ALA A 657 -5.46 1.97 15.63
C ALA A 657 -4.40 2.06 16.74
N TRP A 658 -3.11 1.97 16.39
CA TRP A 658 -2.03 2.16 17.35
C TRP A 658 -2.06 3.57 17.95
N HIS A 659 -2.21 4.61 17.12
CA HIS A 659 -2.24 6.00 17.57
C HIS A 659 -3.41 6.27 18.53
N VAL A 660 -4.62 5.83 18.19
CA VAL A 660 -5.81 6.04 19.03
C VAL A 660 -5.67 5.33 20.37
N THR A 661 -5.20 4.08 20.36
CA THR A 661 -5.00 3.29 21.59
C THR A 661 -3.83 3.81 22.44
N GLN A 662 -2.93 4.64 21.89
CA GLN A 662 -1.87 5.36 22.61
C GLN A 662 -2.31 6.62 23.35
N GLY A 663 -3.56 7.04 23.21
CA GLY A 663 -4.03 8.33 23.72
C GLY A 663 -4.18 9.40 22.63
N GLY A 664 -4.10 8.99 21.35
CA GLY A 664 -4.65 9.72 20.21
C GLY A 664 -6.17 9.80 20.30
N LEU A 665 -6.71 11.01 20.09
CA LEU A 665 -8.11 11.43 20.26
C LEU A 665 -9.14 10.33 20.59
N PRO A 666 -9.54 10.16 21.86
CA PRO A 666 -10.86 9.61 22.16
C PRO A 666 -11.87 10.70 21.81
N HIS A 667 -12.69 10.44 20.79
CA HIS A 667 -14.05 10.97 20.59
C HIS A 667 -14.57 11.94 21.68
N ARG A 668 -14.07 13.18 21.76
CA ARG A 668 -14.91 14.28 22.25
C ARG A 668 -15.74 14.66 21.05
N VAL A 669 -16.81 13.90 20.85
CA VAL A 669 -17.93 14.32 20.03
C VAL A 669 -18.52 15.50 20.80
N THR A 670 -18.15 16.71 20.42
CA THR A 670 -19.07 17.83 20.65
C THR A 670 -20.26 17.52 19.76
N GLU A 671 -21.40 17.23 20.39
CA GLU A 671 -22.67 17.10 19.68
C GLU A 671 -22.94 18.41 18.92
N PRO A 672 -23.58 18.36 17.74
CA PRO A 672 -23.94 19.58 17.02
C PRO A 672 -24.83 20.47 17.88
N ARG A 673 -24.78 21.79 17.66
CA ARG A 673 -25.60 22.77 18.41
C ARG A 673 -27.11 22.60 18.16
N CYS A 674 -27.51 21.76 17.20
CA CYS A 674 -28.90 21.44 16.86
C CYS A 674 -29.64 20.64 17.96
N GLU A 675 -29.49 20.99 19.24
CA GLU A 675 -30.16 20.35 20.40
C GLU A 675 -31.69 20.33 20.24
N GLU A 676 -32.29 21.34 19.60
CA GLU A 676 -33.74 21.40 19.35
C GLU A 676 -34.24 20.32 18.38
N VAL A 677 -33.41 19.87 17.42
CA VAL A 677 -33.78 18.82 16.44
C VAL A 677 -33.69 17.43 17.07
N VAL A 678 -32.77 17.23 18.02
CA VAL A 678 -32.64 15.98 18.78
C VAL A 678 -33.71 15.86 19.87
N ALA A 679 -34.17 16.99 20.41
CA ALA A 679 -35.20 17.02 21.45
C ALA A 679 -36.65 16.96 20.92
N SER A 680 -36.87 17.25 19.63
CA SER A 680 -38.20 17.27 18.99
C SER A 680 -38.49 16.08 18.07
N ALA A 681 -37.50 15.21 17.83
CA ALA A 681 -37.61 13.95 17.12
C ALA A 681 -37.58 12.78 18.12
#